data_AF-A0AAD5A772-F1
#
_entry.id   AF-A0AAD5A772-F1
#
_cell.length_a   1.000
_cell.length_b   1.000
_cell.length_c   1.000
_cell.angle_alpha   90.00
_cell.angle_beta   90.00
_cell.angle_gamma   90.00
#
_symmetry.space_group_name_H-M   'P 1'
#
loop_
_entity.id
_entity.type
_entity.pdbx_description
1 polymer ?
#
loop_
_entity_poly.entity_id
_entity_poly.type
_entity_poly.pdbx_seq_one_letter_code
_entity_poly.pdbx_strand_id
1 'polypeptide(L)'
;LSTMTSSKAILKQVCANDGSMLYEDLISDFRSGMFDGWFNTSLIDRILEGTESLVTVLVNEQKTVIARAGVKLCREKICTGCSNIHLCKFFLLGDCQYGRGRRGCRFSHDLQANASVLQKHGLSQLDRRELCVLLLQSDSSILPPVCHSYNNGTGPYGRCADGDNCKRMHICEKYLQGPCQCPRAHDFYEPHPQKALQDRGVPNELMPSMKKIYSNIECLRVKAKVTSSQNGAQANSGRRTGRNGNFQKQFSENAKAGGGPRNKRGSGEKTEICMYFVKGHCRNGDKCFREHSKLPYKWEVKEGLGWAALPDNEGLEKDYCNPAKTYSAGVCFDTMTQYGKAVRRLSTVSSVIQPHYILTTRWLWYWEDENGQWVQYASAGGSHNAASITSEELEQKYTQDNKADVEFTAGSQTYTLSFQDMIQTNKRYMTKKLVSRRPEFVSAEDAQRIRTTKPVAGIPMKTLPSHWNKALTPETGYKRLQVLSDSSEYVTIERLFKSTMHGFSVQKIERIQNRALWEVFQWQKDLMIKNNKGGSVAEKQLFHGTDPKHVDAISLNNFDWRICGTHGTAYGRGSYFARDAKYSHNYTGDSSPRCMFVCRVLVGDYTVGHSSYTRPPSKDGGDTFFYDSCVNEVGNPSIFVVFEKHQIYPEYLIMYNETSQASSPYHRPNPSGVSGATYTQTASAYQSFPTTRVQAATTAYKPTPAYKPTPAPTTPAYKPTPAPTTPAYQPRPATSSYSPSYSPSYSSSYSSNSYSSNSYSKPSPPRQSKSDNPCVI
;
A
#
# COMPACT_ATOMS: atom_id res chain seq x y z
N LEU A 1 39.92 -36.30 -11.22
CA LEU A 1 39.90 -34.82 -11.26
C LEU A 1 38.60 -34.23 -11.82
N SER A 2 38.06 -34.72 -12.95
CA SER A 2 36.90 -34.12 -13.68
C SER A 2 35.71 -33.61 -12.82
N THR A 3 35.25 -34.37 -11.83
CA THR A 3 34.06 -34.03 -11.02
C THR A 3 34.21 -32.78 -10.16
N MET A 4 35.38 -32.54 -9.56
CA MET A 4 35.62 -31.40 -8.65
C MET A 4 35.63 -30.04 -9.35
N THR A 5 35.84 -30.02 -10.67
CA THR A 5 35.81 -28.78 -11.47
C THR A 5 34.36 -28.33 -11.73
N SER A 6 33.42 -29.27 -11.84
CA SER A 6 32.03 -28.97 -12.19
C SER A 6 31.20 -28.45 -11.01
N SER A 7 31.35 -29.02 -9.80
CA SER A 7 30.64 -28.52 -8.61
C SER A 7 30.98 -27.07 -8.26
N LYS A 8 32.27 -26.69 -8.40
CA LYS A 8 32.75 -25.33 -8.20
C LYS A 8 32.18 -24.33 -9.21
N ALA A 9 32.01 -24.75 -10.47
CA ALA A 9 31.38 -23.95 -11.51
C ALA A 9 29.87 -23.76 -11.26
N ILE A 10 29.15 -24.83 -10.89
CA ILE A 10 27.73 -24.75 -10.51
C ILE A 10 27.54 -23.82 -9.30
N LEU A 11 28.38 -23.96 -8.27
CA LEU A 11 28.35 -23.07 -7.10
C LEU A 11 28.58 -21.61 -7.48
N LYS A 12 29.52 -21.32 -8.39
CA LYS A 12 29.75 -19.96 -8.91
C LYS A 12 28.50 -19.42 -9.62
N GLN A 13 27.93 -20.17 -10.57
CA GLN A 13 26.74 -19.77 -11.32
C GLN A 13 25.52 -19.50 -10.41
N VAL A 14 25.31 -20.34 -9.39
CA VAL A 14 24.23 -20.16 -8.41
C VAL A 14 24.48 -18.94 -7.51
N CYS A 15 25.72 -18.69 -7.10
CA CYS A 15 26.08 -17.49 -6.32
C CYS A 15 25.94 -16.18 -7.12
N ALA A 16 26.28 -16.19 -8.42
CA ALA A 16 26.09 -15.06 -9.32
C ALA A 16 24.59 -14.70 -9.49
N ASN A 17 23.71 -15.69 -9.42
CA ASN A 17 22.26 -15.55 -9.48
C ASN A 17 21.61 -15.33 -8.10
N ASP A 18 22.17 -14.48 -7.24
CA ASP A 18 21.67 -14.19 -5.88
C ASP A 18 21.47 -15.45 -5.00
N GLY A 19 22.32 -16.47 -5.19
CA GLY A 19 22.44 -17.62 -4.30
C GLY A 19 21.41 -18.74 -4.53
N SER A 20 20.53 -18.63 -5.53
CA SER A 20 19.65 -19.72 -5.94
C SER A 20 19.20 -19.65 -7.40
N MET A 21 18.93 -20.80 -8.01
CA MET A 21 18.45 -20.94 -9.39
C MET A 21 17.40 -22.04 -9.49
N LEU A 22 16.50 -21.96 -10.48
CA LEU A 22 15.73 -23.13 -10.87
C LEU A 22 16.67 -24.17 -11.49
N TYR A 23 16.40 -25.44 -11.24
CA TYR A 23 17.20 -26.55 -11.73
C TYR A 23 17.19 -26.66 -13.26
N GLU A 24 16.07 -26.34 -13.92
CA GLU A 24 15.97 -26.31 -15.39
C GLU A 24 16.78 -25.16 -16.00
N ASP A 25 16.81 -23.98 -15.36
CA ASP A 25 17.66 -22.85 -15.78
C ASP A 25 19.15 -23.25 -15.69
N LEU A 26 19.54 -23.86 -14.57
CA LEU A 26 20.89 -24.37 -14.36
C LEU A 26 21.29 -25.42 -15.41
N ILE A 27 20.40 -26.34 -15.78
CA ILE A 27 20.64 -27.26 -16.91
C ILE A 27 20.76 -26.50 -18.23
N SER A 28 19.90 -25.51 -18.48
CA SER A 28 19.86 -24.77 -19.75
C SER A 28 21.16 -24.00 -20.00
N ASP A 29 21.68 -23.34 -18.96
CA ASP A 29 22.96 -22.62 -18.95
C ASP A 29 24.13 -23.56 -19.26
N PHE A 30 24.26 -24.66 -18.51
CA PHE A 30 25.32 -25.65 -18.71
C PHE A 30 25.21 -26.41 -20.05
N ARG A 31 24.03 -26.42 -20.69
CA ARG A 31 23.82 -26.87 -22.08
C ARG A 31 24.04 -25.77 -23.12
N SER A 32 24.56 -24.60 -22.76
CA SER A 32 24.82 -23.47 -23.67
C SER A 32 26.27 -22.99 -23.68
N GLY A 33 26.99 -23.19 -22.57
CA GLY A 33 28.38 -22.76 -22.38
C GLY A 33 29.44 -23.65 -23.03
N MET A 34 29.62 -23.52 -24.35
CA MET A 34 30.89 -23.67 -25.10
C MET A 34 31.72 -24.98 -24.98
N PHE A 35 31.23 -26.03 -24.32
CA PHE A 35 31.85 -27.36 -24.27
C PHE A 35 30.88 -28.44 -24.76
N ASP A 36 31.34 -29.29 -25.68
CA ASP A 36 30.51 -30.30 -26.35
C ASP A 36 30.01 -31.41 -25.43
N GLY A 37 28.71 -31.72 -25.57
CA GLY A 37 28.13 -33.06 -25.47
C GLY A 37 28.12 -33.82 -24.14
N TRP A 38 29.00 -33.52 -23.18
CA TRP A 38 29.35 -34.49 -22.12
C TRP A 38 28.62 -34.32 -20.77
N PHE A 39 27.91 -33.20 -20.55
CA PHE A 39 27.08 -33.03 -19.34
C PHE A 39 25.67 -33.62 -19.52
N ASN A 40 25.62 -34.95 -19.42
CA ASN A 40 24.38 -35.69 -19.19
C ASN A 40 23.71 -35.20 -17.89
N THR A 41 22.38 -35.03 -17.87
CA THR A 41 21.62 -34.54 -16.70
C THR A 41 21.93 -35.34 -15.42
N SER A 42 22.13 -36.66 -15.54
CA SER A 42 22.51 -37.52 -14.41
C SER A 42 23.86 -37.19 -13.78
N LEU A 43 24.74 -36.41 -14.43
CA LEU A 43 25.99 -35.91 -13.84
C LEU A 43 25.74 -34.66 -12.99
N ILE A 44 24.82 -33.78 -13.42
CA ILE A 44 24.40 -32.62 -12.62
C ILE A 44 23.68 -33.09 -11.35
N ASP A 45 22.75 -34.05 -11.45
CA ASP A 45 22.09 -34.62 -10.26
C ASP A 45 23.09 -35.27 -9.30
N ARG A 46 24.01 -36.11 -9.77
CA ARG A 46 25.08 -36.70 -8.94
C ARG A 46 25.96 -35.66 -8.25
N ILE A 47 26.13 -34.47 -8.82
CA ILE A 47 26.86 -33.36 -8.18
C ILE A 47 26.00 -32.65 -7.13
N LEU A 48 24.71 -32.43 -7.40
CA LEU A 48 23.76 -31.83 -6.45
C LEU A 48 23.42 -32.75 -5.27
N GLU A 49 23.47 -34.06 -5.48
CA GLU A 49 23.33 -35.09 -4.43
C GLU A 49 24.63 -35.25 -3.64
N GLY A 50 25.79 -35.13 -4.30
CA GLY A 50 27.11 -35.36 -3.73
C GLY A 50 27.82 -34.14 -3.13
N THR A 51 27.18 -32.97 -2.97
CA THR A 51 27.83 -31.77 -2.41
C THR A 51 27.00 -31.00 -1.39
N GLU A 52 27.54 -30.80 -0.18
CA GLU A 52 26.86 -30.03 0.89
C GLU A 52 26.68 -28.54 0.57
N SER A 53 27.46 -28.01 -0.37
CA SER A 53 27.43 -26.61 -0.80
C SER A 53 26.27 -26.27 -1.74
N LEU A 54 25.55 -27.26 -2.24
CA LEU A 54 24.44 -27.10 -3.19
C LEU A 54 23.23 -27.86 -2.68
N VAL A 55 22.17 -27.13 -2.34
CA VAL A 55 21.02 -27.67 -1.61
C VAL A 55 19.78 -27.59 -2.49
N THR A 56 19.43 -28.70 -3.12
CA THR A 56 18.16 -28.84 -3.85
C THR A 56 16.98 -28.84 -2.90
N VAL A 57 15.95 -28.05 -3.20
CA VAL A 57 14.64 -27.97 -2.53
C VAL A 57 13.51 -27.91 -3.57
N LEU A 58 12.28 -28.19 -3.15
CA LEU A 58 11.08 -27.85 -3.92
C LEU A 58 10.48 -26.57 -3.34
N VAL A 59 10.26 -25.56 -4.19
CA VAL A 59 9.63 -24.29 -3.83
C VAL A 59 8.51 -24.06 -4.84
N ASN A 60 7.26 -23.97 -4.38
CA ASN A 60 6.07 -23.92 -5.26
C ASN A 60 6.11 -25.00 -6.36
N GLU A 61 6.37 -26.25 -5.94
CA GLU A 61 6.54 -27.45 -6.80
C GLU A 61 7.75 -27.43 -7.75
N GLN A 62 8.51 -26.34 -7.84
CA GLN A 62 9.69 -26.22 -8.71
C GLN A 62 10.99 -26.63 -8.00
N LYS A 63 11.77 -27.51 -8.65
CA LYS A 63 13.11 -27.94 -8.19
C LYS A 63 14.08 -26.75 -8.26
N THR A 64 14.48 -26.24 -7.10
CA THR A 64 15.34 -25.06 -6.93
C THR A 64 16.64 -25.47 -6.27
N VAL A 65 17.77 -25.02 -6.81
CA VAL A 65 19.12 -25.24 -6.27
C VAL A 65 19.55 -24.00 -5.49
N ILE A 66 19.86 -24.15 -4.20
CA ILE A 66 20.29 -23.06 -3.30
C ILE A 66 21.74 -23.29 -2.88
N ALA A 67 22.60 -22.27 -3.01
CA ALA A 67 23.99 -22.36 -2.57
C ALA A 67 24.11 -22.25 -1.03
N ARG A 68 25.10 -22.93 -0.44
CA ARG A 68 25.38 -22.87 1.01
C ARG A 68 26.88 -22.96 1.29
N ALA A 69 27.35 -22.21 2.29
CA ALA A 69 28.68 -22.39 2.87
C ALA A 69 28.64 -23.24 4.15
N GLY A 70 29.61 -24.14 4.29
CA GLY A 70 29.97 -24.76 5.59
C GLY A 70 30.79 -23.82 6.49
N VAL A 71 31.19 -22.65 5.97
CA VAL A 71 32.09 -21.68 6.61
C VAL A 71 31.39 -20.36 6.91
N LYS A 72 31.86 -19.64 7.94
CA LYS A 72 31.34 -18.36 8.42
C LYS A 72 32.44 -17.29 8.48
N LEU A 73 32.08 -16.05 8.79
CA LEU A 73 33.07 -15.04 9.13
C LEU A 73 33.66 -15.32 10.53
N CYS A 74 34.99 -15.24 10.64
CA CYS A 74 35.66 -15.25 11.93
C CYS A 74 35.34 -13.95 12.67
N ARG A 75 35.03 -14.04 13.97
CA ARG A 75 34.71 -12.89 14.82
C ARG A 75 35.83 -12.56 15.80
N GLU A 76 36.84 -13.42 15.92
CA GLU A 76 37.97 -13.22 16.81
C GLU A 76 38.93 -12.18 16.26
N LYS A 77 39.35 -11.26 17.14
CA LYS A 77 40.29 -10.17 16.81
C LYS A 77 41.74 -10.66 16.70
N ILE A 78 42.04 -11.75 17.39
CA ILE A 78 43.34 -12.44 17.38
C ILE A 78 42.99 -13.93 17.28
N CYS A 79 43.09 -14.51 16.10
CA CYS A 79 42.79 -15.91 15.87
C CYS A 79 44.07 -16.72 15.65
N THR A 80 44.24 -17.80 16.41
CA THR A 80 45.40 -18.68 16.37
C THR A 80 45.33 -19.78 15.29
N GLY A 81 44.30 -19.76 14.43
CA GLY A 81 44.19 -20.68 13.28
C GLY A 81 42.86 -21.40 13.11
N CYS A 82 41.72 -20.69 13.19
CA CYS A 82 40.41 -21.32 12.93
C CYS A 82 40.12 -21.51 11.42
N SER A 83 39.20 -22.43 11.09
CA SER A 83 38.79 -22.69 9.69
C SER A 83 37.68 -21.75 9.16
N ASN A 84 37.54 -20.54 9.71
CA ASN A 84 36.61 -19.50 9.25
C ASN A 84 37.31 -18.42 8.40
N ILE A 85 36.52 -17.62 7.67
CA ILE A 85 37.03 -16.56 6.79
C ILE A 85 37.32 -15.30 7.63
N HIS A 86 38.56 -14.83 7.60
CA HIS A 86 39.07 -13.67 8.37
C HIS A 86 38.93 -12.35 7.58
N LEU A 87 37.75 -12.13 6.99
CA LEU A 87 37.45 -10.98 6.14
C LEU A 87 36.53 -9.98 6.86
N CYS A 88 36.75 -8.69 6.62
CA CYS A 88 35.91 -7.63 7.16
C CYS A 88 34.47 -7.70 6.60
N LYS A 89 33.47 -7.76 7.49
CA LYS A 89 32.03 -7.77 7.14
C LYS A 89 31.66 -6.61 6.20
N PHE A 90 32.13 -5.40 6.48
CA PHE A 90 31.76 -4.22 5.70
C PHE A 90 32.40 -4.22 4.31
N PHE A 91 33.66 -4.65 4.19
CA PHE A 91 34.31 -4.89 2.90
C PHE A 91 33.56 -5.96 2.08
N LEU A 92 33.16 -7.07 2.71
CA LEU A 92 32.36 -8.10 2.06
C LEU A 92 31.07 -7.50 1.46
N LEU A 93 30.36 -6.65 2.22
CA LEU A 93 29.09 -6.03 1.81
C LEU A 93 29.23 -4.97 0.69
N GLY A 94 30.34 -4.24 0.62
CA GLY A 94 30.59 -3.29 -0.49
C GLY A 94 31.61 -2.21 -0.18
N ASP A 95 31.44 -1.53 0.96
CA ASP A 95 32.34 -0.47 1.41
C ASP A 95 32.62 -0.58 2.90
N CYS A 96 33.82 -0.15 3.30
CA CYS A 96 34.22 -0.11 4.69
C CYS A 96 34.88 1.23 5.00
N GLN A 97 34.19 2.04 5.80
CA GLN A 97 34.64 3.33 6.35
C GLN A 97 36.06 3.31 6.96
N TYR A 98 36.54 2.16 7.45
CA TYR A 98 37.88 2.01 8.02
C TYR A 98 38.97 1.61 7.00
N GLY A 99 38.60 1.21 5.79
CA GLY A 99 39.53 0.79 4.73
C GLY A 99 40.33 1.92 4.09
N ARG A 100 39.90 3.18 4.23
CA ARG A 100 40.56 4.38 3.68
C ARG A 100 41.05 5.36 4.74
N GLY A 101 40.95 5.01 6.03
CA GLY A 101 41.23 5.92 7.15
C GLY A 101 42.55 5.64 7.87
N ARG A 102 43.15 6.67 8.49
CA ARG A 102 44.49 6.62 9.13
C ARG A 102 44.69 5.54 10.22
N ARG A 103 43.63 4.91 10.73
CA ARG A 103 43.68 3.84 11.75
C ARG A 103 43.62 2.42 11.15
N GLY A 104 43.39 2.30 9.85
CA GLY A 104 43.19 1.02 9.15
C GLY A 104 41.91 0.27 9.56
N CYS A 105 41.58 -0.79 8.81
CA CYS A 105 40.64 -1.80 9.26
C CYS A 105 41.37 -2.88 10.05
N ARG A 106 40.72 -3.44 11.09
CA ARG A 106 41.27 -4.51 11.94
C ARG A 106 40.97 -5.94 11.46
N PHE A 107 40.33 -6.07 10.30
CA PHE A 107 40.01 -7.35 9.64
C PHE A 107 40.44 -7.25 8.18
N SER A 108 40.83 -8.38 7.56
CA SER A 108 41.36 -8.36 6.20
C SER A 108 40.36 -7.76 5.20
N HIS A 109 40.87 -6.95 4.28
CA HIS A 109 40.18 -6.51 3.06
C HIS A 109 40.70 -7.26 1.82
N ASP A 110 41.51 -8.30 2.03
CA ASP A 110 42.07 -9.13 0.98
C ASP A 110 41.52 -10.56 1.02
N LEU A 111 41.13 -11.05 -0.15
CA LEU A 111 40.67 -12.41 -0.39
C LEU A 111 41.86 -13.39 -0.54
N GLN A 112 43.03 -12.94 -0.99
CA GLN A 112 44.21 -13.79 -1.14
C GLN A 112 44.81 -14.20 0.22
N ALA A 113 44.82 -13.29 1.20
CA ALA A 113 45.07 -13.60 2.61
C ALA A 113 44.08 -14.64 3.21
N ASN A 114 42.96 -14.92 2.53
CA ASN A 114 42.00 -15.96 2.89
C ASN A 114 42.02 -17.17 1.93
N ALA A 115 42.93 -17.21 0.95
CA ALA A 115 42.92 -18.20 -0.14
C ALA A 115 42.98 -19.64 0.34
N SER A 116 43.75 -19.95 1.39
CA SER A 116 43.83 -21.30 1.98
C SER A 116 42.50 -21.78 2.56
N VAL A 117 41.77 -20.90 3.25
CA VAL A 117 40.43 -21.19 3.80
C VAL A 117 39.41 -21.30 2.67
N LEU A 118 39.43 -20.40 1.69
CA LEU A 118 38.55 -20.43 0.53
C LEU A 118 38.79 -21.69 -0.33
N GLN A 119 40.05 -22.12 -0.51
CA GLN A 119 40.42 -23.33 -1.22
C GLN A 119 39.93 -24.59 -0.48
N LYS A 120 40.14 -24.65 0.84
CA LYS A 120 39.68 -25.75 1.72
C LYS A 120 38.16 -25.95 1.67
N HIS A 121 37.39 -24.87 1.59
CA HIS A 121 35.92 -24.91 1.49
C HIS A 121 35.37 -24.89 0.05
N GLY A 122 36.24 -24.97 -0.96
CA GLY A 122 35.81 -25.02 -2.37
C GLY A 122 35.23 -23.71 -2.93
N LEU A 123 35.58 -22.57 -2.32
CA LEU A 123 35.09 -21.21 -2.62
C LEU A 123 36.12 -20.34 -3.37
N SER A 124 37.31 -20.86 -3.68
CA SER A 124 38.43 -20.11 -4.27
C SER A 124 38.17 -19.48 -5.65
N GLN A 125 37.09 -19.87 -6.32
CA GLN A 125 36.62 -19.35 -7.61
C GLN A 125 35.58 -18.23 -7.49
N LEU A 126 35.15 -17.90 -6.26
CA LEU A 126 34.13 -16.89 -6.00
C LEU A 126 34.77 -15.49 -5.87
N ASP A 127 34.16 -14.50 -6.52
CA ASP A 127 34.51 -13.09 -6.31
C ASP A 127 33.88 -12.53 -5.02
N ARG A 128 34.17 -11.26 -4.72
CA ARG A 128 33.66 -10.57 -3.51
C ARG A 128 32.12 -10.55 -3.43
N ARG A 129 31.42 -10.36 -4.55
CA ARG A 129 29.95 -10.29 -4.62
C ARG A 129 29.35 -11.68 -4.47
N GLU A 130 29.86 -12.66 -5.20
CA GLU A 130 29.41 -14.06 -5.12
C GLU A 130 29.62 -14.63 -3.71
N LEU A 131 30.78 -14.37 -3.10
CA LEU A 131 31.08 -14.75 -1.71
C LEU A 131 30.20 -14.00 -0.71
N CYS A 132 29.87 -12.73 -0.97
CA CYS A 132 28.95 -11.95 -0.14
C CYS A 132 27.55 -12.57 -0.14
N VAL A 133 26.98 -12.86 -1.32
CA VAL A 133 25.69 -13.53 -1.47
C VAL A 133 25.67 -14.87 -0.74
N LEU A 134 26.70 -15.70 -0.94
CA LEU A 134 26.82 -17.01 -0.30
C LEU A 134 26.85 -16.92 1.23
N LEU A 135 27.63 -15.99 1.78
CA LEU A 135 27.75 -15.81 3.23
C LEU A 135 26.51 -15.15 3.83
N LEU A 136 25.83 -14.23 3.11
CA LEU A 136 24.58 -13.62 3.56
C LEU A 136 23.50 -14.67 3.88
N GLN A 137 23.39 -15.74 3.09
CA GLN A 137 22.45 -16.83 3.34
C GLN A 137 22.98 -17.99 4.19
N SER A 138 24.26 -17.97 4.59
CA SER A 138 24.92 -19.06 5.36
C SER A 138 25.36 -18.65 6.78
N ASP A 139 25.71 -17.39 7.01
CA ASP A 139 26.10 -16.85 8.32
C ASP A 139 25.01 -15.94 8.90
N SER A 140 24.20 -16.54 9.79
CA SER A 140 23.10 -15.89 10.50
C SER A 140 23.49 -14.71 11.43
N SER A 141 24.77 -14.33 11.50
CA SER A 141 25.21 -13.09 12.16
C SER A 141 25.34 -11.88 11.25
N ILE A 142 25.36 -12.07 9.92
CA ILE A 142 25.51 -10.95 8.98
C ILE A 142 24.19 -10.16 8.94
N LEU A 143 23.09 -10.83 8.61
CA LEU A 143 21.73 -10.27 8.50
C LEU A 143 20.92 -10.30 9.82
N PRO A 144 19.90 -9.45 9.98
CA PRO A 144 18.95 -9.57 11.09
C PRO A 144 18.01 -10.77 10.90
N PRO A 145 17.85 -11.67 11.88
CA PRO A 145 16.94 -12.81 11.73
C PRO A 145 15.48 -12.34 11.71
N VAL A 146 14.61 -13.05 10.98
CA VAL A 146 13.17 -12.81 10.93
C VAL A 146 12.57 -12.85 12.34
N CYS A 147 11.73 -11.87 12.67
CA CYS A 147 11.13 -11.74 13.99
C CYS A 147 9.95 -12.71 14.12
N HIS A 148 10.12 -13.75 14.95
CA HIS A 148 9.06 -14.72 15.24
C HIS A 148 7.89 -14.08 16.01
N SER A 149 8.18 -13.25 17.01
CA SER A 149 7.15 -12.53 17.79
C SER A 149 6.35 -11.55 16.91
N TYR A 150 6.99 -10.93 15.91
CA TYR A 150 6.29 -10.19 14.88
C TYR A 150 5.32 -11.11 14.14
N ASN A 151 5.81 -12.17 13.50
CA ASN A 151 5.03 -13.06 12.65
C ASN A 151 3.88 -13.80 13.36
N ASN A 152 3.84 -13.81 14.69
CA ASN A 152 2.86 -14.55 15.48
C ASN A 152 2.11 -13.60 16.42
N GLY A 153 0.95 -13.09 15.99
CA GLY A 153 0.06 -12.24 16.77
C GLY A 153 -0.88 -11.39 15.90
N THR A 154 -1.86 -10.75 16.54
CA THR A 154 -2.74 -9.73 15.93
C THR A 154 -2.11 -8.34 16.01
N GLY A 155 -2.64 -7.37 15.26
CA GLY A 155 -2.11 -6.00 15.21
C GLY A 155 -0.81 -5.85 14.38
N PRO A 156 -0.35 -4.61 14.16
CA PRO A 156 0.72 -4.30 13.21
C PRO A 156 2.07 -4.97 13.55
N TYR A 157 2.40 -5.07 14.84
CA TYR A 157 3.66 -5.68 15.31
C TYR A 157 3.49 -7.13 15.82
N GLY A 158 2.30 -7.73 15.71
CA GLY A 158 2.01 -9.03 16.32
C GLY A 158 2.25 -9.02 17.85
N ARG A 159 2.99 -10.02 18.35
CA ARG A 159 3.46 -10.08 19.75
C ARG A 159 4.86 -9.48 19.94
N CYS A 160 5.36 -8.64 19.02
CA CYS A 160 6.64 -7.97 19.21
C CYS A 160 6.50 -6.71 20.09
N ALA A 161 6.95 -6.81 21.34
CA ALA A 161 6.95 -5.69 22.29
C ALA A 161 7.90 -4.53 21.90
N ASP A 162 8.96 -4.81 21.12
CA ASP A 162 9.96 -3.81 20.74
C ASP A 162 9.47 -2.81 19.66
N GLY A 163 8.36 -3.12 18.96
CA GLY A 163 7.84 -2.29 17.86
C GLY A 163 8.89 -1.96 16.80
N ASP A 164 8.93 -0.69 16.37
CA ASP A 164 9.92 -0.18 15.39
C ASP A 164 11.38 -0.10 15.90
N ASN A 165 11.60 -0.47 17.17
CA ASN A 165 12.93 -0.62 17.76
C ASN A 165 13.41 -2.09 17.76
N CYS A 166 12.63 -3.04 17.24
CA CYS A 166 13.06 -4.44 17.19
C CYS A 166 14.29 -4.62 16.30
N LYS A 167 15.34 -5.26 16.83
CA LYS A 167 16.58 -5.58 16.09
C LYS A 167 16.49 -6.88 15.27
N ARG A 168 15.26 -7.38 15.06
CA ARG A 168 14.91 -8.56 14.25
C ARG A 168 14.00 -8.14 13.12
N MET A 169 14.21 -8.67 11.92
CA MET A 169 13.53 -8.29 10.69
C MET A 169 12.00 -8.49 10.79
N HIS A 170 11.22 -7.40 10.69
CA HIS A 170 9.77 -7.46 10.57
C HIS A 170 9.38 -7.66 9.10
N ILE A 171 9.53 -8.89 8.60
CA ILE A 171 9.03 -9.33 7.29
C ILE A 171 8.15 -10.57 7.49
N CYS A 172 7.17 -10.78 6.62
CA CYS A 172 6.29 -11.94 6.65
C CYS A 172 7.04 -13.25 6.34
N GLU A 173 6.99 -14.23 7.25
CA GLU A 173 7.62 -15.55 7.10
C GLU A 173 6.99 -16.36 5.94
N LYS A 174 5.68 -16.19 5.67
CA LYS A 174 4.98 -16.81 4.53
C LYS A 174 5.39 -16.21 3.19
N TYR A 175 5.59 -14.89 3.12
CA TYR A 175 6.02 -14.18 1.92
C TYR A 175 7.41 -14.60 1.42
N LEU A 176 8.28 -15.02 2.34
CA LEU A 176 9.58 -15.60 1.99
C LEU A 176 9.46 -17.01 1.39
N GLN A 177 8.37 -17.73 1.67
CA GLN A 177 8.12 -19.08 1.17
C GLN A 177 7.32 -19.08 -0.16
N GLY A 178 6.47 -18.07 -0.39
CA GLY A 178 5.67 -17.95 -1.61
C GLY A 178 4.74 -16.70 -1.62
N PRO A 179 3.73 -16.67 -2.50
CA PRO A 179 2.73 -15.61 -2.51
C PRO A 179 2.02 -15.47 -1.15
N CYS A 180 1.78 -14.23 -0.70
CA CYS A 180 1.04 -13.95 0.52
C CYS A 180 0.30 -12.61 0.45
N GLN A 181 -0.92 -12.55 0.98
CA GLN A 181 -1.79 -11.36 1.04
C GLN A 181 -2.07 -10.90 2.49
N CYS A 182 -1.36 -11.44 3.49
CA CYS A 182 -1.56 -11.04 4.89
C CYS A 182 -1.08 -9.60 5.17
N PRO A 183 -1.59 -8.92 6.21
CA PRO A 183 -1.29 -7.51 6.50
C PRO A 183 0.07 -7.31 7.19
N ARG A 184 1.08 -8.08 6.79
CA ARG A 184 2.45 -8.02 7.32
C ARG A 184 3.38 -7.56 6.21
N ALA A 185 4.53 -7.01 6.60
CA ALA A 185 5.48 -6.42 5.66
C ALA A 185 5.90 -7.42 4.56
N HIS A 186 5.76 -6.98 3.32
CA HIS A 186 6.08 -7.70 2.10
C HIS A 186 7.10 -6.94 1.24
N ASP A 187 7.51 -5.74 1.63
CA ASP A 187 8.61 -5.02 0.99
C ASP A 187 9.78 -4.80 1.96
N PHE A 188 11.00 -5.02 1.46
CA PHE A 188 12.23 -4.73 2.19
C PHE A 188 12.57 -3.23 2.20
N TYR A 189 11.91 -2.42 1.38
CA TYR A 189 11.95 -0.95 1.44
C TYR A 189 10.94 -0.35 2.44
N GLU A 190 10.15 -1.16 3.16
CA GLU A 190 9.35 -0.67 4.29
C GLU A 190 10.27 -0.14 5.42
N PRO A 191 9.83 0.87 6.22
CA PRO A 191 10.72 1.58 7.14
C PRO A 191 11.46 0.70 8.14
N HIS A 192 10.80 -0.32 8.70
CA HIS A 192 11.45 -1.25 9.64
C HIS A 192 12.42 -2.22 8.94
N PRO A 193 12.00 -3.00 7.91
CA PRO A 193 12.92 -3.82 7.12
C PRO A 193 14.16 -3.08 6.61
N GLN A 194 14.00 -1.89 6.04
CA GLN A 194 15.11 -1.11 5.50
C GLN A 194 16.09 -0.69 6.61
N LYS A 195 15.57 -0.11 7.71
CA LYS A 195 16.36 0.26 8.89
C LYS A 195 17.12 -0.93 9.46
N ALA A 196 16.46 -2.08 9.65
CA ALA A 196 17.07 -3.28 10.23
C ALA A 196 18.23 -3.83 9.37
N LEU A 197 18.22 -3.60 8.06
CA LEU A 197 19.31 -3.95 7.14
C LEU A 197 20.44 -2.92 7.14
N GLN A 198 20.10 -1.63 7.13
CA GLN A 198 21.07 -0.53 7.20
C GLN A 198 21.83 -0.51 8.54
N ASP A 199 21.15 -0.80 9.66
CA ASP A 199 21.74 -1.04 11.00
C ASP A 199 22.76 -2.20 11.01
N ARG A 200 22.70 -3.10 10.02
CA ARG A 200 23.68 -4.18 9.83
C ARG A 200 24.76 -3.87 8.78
N GLY A 201 24.71 -2.70 8.14
CA GLY A 201 25.65 -2.25 7.13
C GLY A 201 25.34 -2.72 5.71
N VAL A 202 24.12 -3.18 5.43
CA VAL A 202 23.73 -3.61 4.07
C VAL A 202 23.49 -2.37 3.19
N PRO A 203 24.22 -2.19 2.07
CA PRO A 203 24.02 -1.05 1.18
C PRO A 203 22.80 -1.23 0.28
N ASN A 204 22.26 -0.11 -0.23
CA ASN A 204 21.09 -0.10 -1.11
C ASN A 204 21.26 -0.98 -2.38
N GLU A 205 22.50 -1.15 -2.86
CA GLU A 205 22.84 -2.02 -4.00
C GLU A 205 22.49 -3.51 -3.81
N LEU A 206 22.42 -3.98 -2.55
CA LEU A 206 22.05 -5.37 -2.23
C LEU A 206 20.57 -5.54 -1.88
N MET A 207 19.81 -4.44 -1.76
CA MET A 207 18.38 -4.48 -1.41
C MET A 207 17.52 -5.28 -2.41
N PRO A 208 17.72 -5.21 -3.74
CA PRO A 208 16.99 -6.05 -4.69
C PRO A 208 17.17 -7.56 -4.44
N SER A 209 18.37 -7.98 -4.02
CA SER A 209 18.68 -9.38 -3.72
C SER A 209 18.07 -9.87 -2.39
N MET A 210 17.68 -8.96 -1.48
CA MET A 210 17.26 -9.33 -0.12
C MET A 210 16.09 -10.31 -0.09
N LYS A 211 15.05 -10.10 -0.90
CA LYS A 211 13.90 -11.04 -0.97
C LYS A 211 14.37 -12.47 -1.20
N LYS A 212 15.18 -12.67 -2.24
CA LYS A 212 15.67 -13.99 -2.66
C LYS A 212 16.64 -14.59 -1.63
N ILE A 213 17.52 -13.79 -1.04
CA ILE A 213 18.42 -14.21 0.04
C ILE A 213 17.64 -14.65 1.30
N TYR A 214 16.59 -13.92 1.69
CA TYR A 214 15.74 -14.33 2.83
C TYR A 214 14.88 -15.55 2.53
N SER A 215 14.34 -15.69 1.31
CA SER A 215 13.72 -16.94 0.84
C SER A 215 14.70 -18.12 0.91
N ASN A 216 15.96 -17.93 0.49
CA ASN A 216 17.00 -18.96 0.55
C ASN A 216 17.29 -19.38 2.00
N ILE A 217 17.48 -18.42 2.91
CA ILE A 217 17.65 -18.67 4.36
C ILE A 217 16.49 -19.49 4.92
N GLU A 218 15.26 -19.12 4.55
CA GLU A 218 14.05 -19.77 5.05
C GLU A 218 13.89 -21.21 4.52
N CYS A 219 14.14 -21.44 3.22
CA CYS A 219 14.15 -22.77 2.62
C CYS A 219 15.22 -23.67 3.25
N LEU A 220 16.43 -23.14 3.49
CA LEU A 220 17.51 -23.86 4.18
C LEU A 220 17.12 -24.19 5.63
N ARG A 221 16.46 -23.28 6.35
CA ARG A 221 15.94 -23.49 7.72
C ARG A 221 14.86 -24.57 7.75
N VAL A 222 13.95 -24.60 6.79
CA VAL A 222 12.92 -25.65 6.68
C VAL A 222 13.54 -27.02 6.38
N LYS A 223 14.46 -27.11 5.41
CA LYS A 223 15.15 -28.38 5.10
C LYS A 223 15.97 -28.90 6.28
N ALA A 224 16.61 -28.00 7.05
CA ALA A 224 17.32 -28.35 8.28
C ALA A 224 16.38 -28.94 9.35
N LYS A 225 15.17 -28.39 9.53
CA LYS A 225 14.15 -28.98 10.42
C LYS A 225 13.77 -30.40 9.96
N VAL A 226 13.38 -30.57 8.69
CA VAL A 226 12.94 -31.88 8.15
C VAL A 226 14.01 -32.95 8.32
N THR A 227 15.26 -32.66 7.95
CA THR A 227 16.40 -33.59 8.10
C THR A 227 16.72 -33.90 9.57
N SER A 228 16.61 -32.91 10.48
CA SER A 228 16.77 -33.17 11.91
C SER A 228 15.67 -34.07 12.49
N SER A 229 14.43 -33.94 12.02
CA SER A 229 13.31 -34.80 12.44
C SER A 229 13.43 -36.24 11.92
N GLN A 230 14.02 -36.43 10.74
CA GLN A 230 14.28 -37.77 10.19
C GLN A 230 15.42 -38.47 10.94
N ASN A 231 16.53 -37.77 11.20
CA ASN A 231 17.67 -38.34 11.95
C ASN A 231 17.38 -38.53 13.45
N GLY A 232 16.40 -37.83 14.01
CA GLY A 232 15.97 -37.99 15.40
C GLY A 232 15.21 -39.28 15.71
N ALA A 233 14.82 -40.06 14.68
CA ALA A 233 13.97 -41.25 14.85
C ALA A 233 14.71 -42.51 15.37
N GLN A 234 16.03 -42.45 15.59
CA GLN A 234 16.85 -43.64 15.88
C GLN A 234 17.74 -43.52 17.13
N ALA A 235 17.52 -42.53 17.99
CA ALA A 235 18.28 -42.37 19.25
C ALA A 235 17.36 -42.04 20.45
N ASN A 236 17.61 -42.72 21.58
CA ASN A 236 16.96 -42.57 22.89
C ASN A 236 15.43 -42.72 22.96
N SER A 237 15.00 -43.97 23.17
CA SER A 237 13.91 -44.24 24.11
C SER A 237 14.27 -43.73 25.52
N GLY A 238 13.38 -42.99 26.20
CA GLY A 238 13.75 -42.42 27.51
C GLY A 238 12.73 -41.50 28.20
N ARG A 239 11.57 -42.06 28.63
CA ARG A 239 10.59 -41.51 29.62
C ARG A 239 10.09 -40.04 29.41
N ARG A 240 8.82 -39.86 29.04
CA ARG A 240 7.64 -39.57 29.93
C ARG A 240 7.63 -38.13 30.51
N THR A 241 6.54 -37.35 30.53
CA THR A 241 5.09 -37.50 30.19
C THR A 241 4.59 -36.25 29.41
N GLY A 242 3.57 -36.23 28.53
CA GLY A 242 2.16 -36.68 28.64
C GLY A 242 1.28 -35.53 29.17
N ARG A 243 0.13 -35.10 28.61
CA ARG A 243 -0.91 -35.66 27.69
C ARG A 243 -1.07 -34.78 26.41
N ASN A 244 -1.52 -35.20 25.22
CA ASN A 244 -2.72 -35.97 24.74
C ASN A 244 -4.05 -35.20 24.82
N GLY A 245 -4.95 -35.23 23.81
CA GLY A 245 -4.96 -35.95 22.50
C GLY A 245 -5.76 -35.19 21.40
N ASN A 246 -5.58 -35.51 20.11
CA ASN A 246 -6.39 -36.40 19.23
C ASN A 246 -7.80 -35.85 18.86
N PHE A 247 -8.37 -36.04 17.66
CA PHE A 247 -8.20 -37.03 16.57
C PHE A 247 -7.74 -36.36 15.23
N GLN A 248 -7.12 -37.00 14.22
CA GLN A 248 -7.58 -38.04 13.25
C GLN A 248 -8.92 -37.69 12.55
N LYS A 249 -9.15 -37.88 11.23
CA LYS A 249 -8.44 -38.55 10.10
C LYS A 249 -8.97 -37.91 8.76
N GLN A 250 -8.73 -38.33 7.50
CA GLN A 250 -8.12 -39.53 6.86
C GLN A 250 -7.23 -39.13 5.63
N PHE A 251 -7.43 -39.73 4.45
CA PHE A 251 -6.63 -39.64 3.21
C PHE A 251 -7.51 -39.90 1.96
N SER A 252 -7.06 -39.45 0.78
CA SER A 252 -6.99 -40.29 -0.44
C SER A 252 -5.90 -39.77 -1.41
N GLU A 253 -5.31 -40.67 -2.21
CA GLU A 253 -4.26 -40.40 -3.21
C GLU A 253 -4.63 -41.01 -4.57
N ASN A 254 -4.11 -40.44 -5.67
CA ASN A 254 -3.59 -41.10 -6.91
C ASN A 254 -3.26 -39.98 -7.95
N ALA A 255 -2.06 -39.87 -8.57
CA ALA A 255 -1.34 -40.75 -9.53
C ALA A 255 -1.85 -40.61 -11.00
N LYS A 256 -1.05 -40.65 -12.09
CA LYS A 256 0.43 -40.64 -12.32
C LYS A 256 0.73 -40.43 -13.85
N ALA A 257 1.89 -39.83 -14.20
CA ALA A 257 2.49 -39.74 -15.57
C ALA A 257 1.68 -38.99 -16.66
N GLY A 258 2.21 -38.46 -17.79
CA GLY A 258 3.56 -38.30 -18.38
C GLY A 258 3.49 -37.37 -19.63
N GLY A 259 4.52 -37.07 -20.44
CA GLY A 259 5.94 -37.47 -20.40
C GLY A 259 6.91 -36.73 -21.37
N GLY A 260 6.50 -36.31 -22.59
CA GLY A 260 7.35 -35.59 -23.59
C GLY A 260 6.80 -35.67 -25.03
N PRO A 261 7.45 -35.11 -26.09
CA PRO A 261 8.80 -34.50 -26.15
C PRO A 261 8.90 -33.06 -26.76
N ARG A 262 10.14 -32.52 -26.73
CA ARG A 262 10.80 -31.42 -27.51
C ARG A 262 9.96 -30.66 -28.58
N ASN A 263 10.13 -29.34 -28.78
CA ASN A 263 11.42 -28.68 -29.09
C ASN A 263 11.42 -27.12 -28.99
N LYS A 264 12.62 -26.50 -29.19
CA LYS A 264 12.99 -25.07 -29.24
C LYS A 264 13.09 -24.29 -27.90
N ARG A 265 14.22 -23.59 -27.73
CA ARG A 265 14.52 -22.62 -26.64
C ARG A 265 13.96 -21.24 -27.00
N GLY A 266 13.46 -20.48 -26.02
CA GLY A 266 13.22 -19.04 -26.17
C GLY A 266 12.31 -18.42 -25.11
N SER A 267 12.86 -17.50 -24.29
CA SER A 267 12.19 -16.74 -23.22
C SER A 267 11.53 -17.56 -22.08
N GLY A 268 11.58 -17.04 -20.85
CA GLY A 268 10.71 -17.52 -19.77
C GLY A 268 9.25 -17.22 -20.10
N GLU A 269 8.34 -18.11 -19.73
CA GLU A 269 6.94 -18.05 -20.15
C GLU A 269 6.25 -16.76 -19.67
N LYS A 270 5.96 -15.86 -20.61
CA LYS A 270 5.34 -14.57 -20.32
C LYS A 270 3.84 -14.76 -20.06
N THR A 271 3.35 -14.26 -18.93
CA THR A 271 1.96 -14.42 -18.47
C THR A 271 1.15 -13.12 -18.43
N GLU A 272 1.81 -11.97 -18.52
CA GLU A 272 1.22 -10.64 -18.40
C GLU A 272 1.81 -9.70 -19.46
N ILE A 273 1.03 -8.73 -19.95
CA ILE A 273 1.44 -7.78 -20.98
C ILE A 273 2.21 -6.60 -20.37
N CYS A 274 3.29 -6.20 -21.04
CA CYS A 274 4.18 -5.14 -20.61
C CYS A 274 3.54 -3.76 -20.82
N MET A 275 2.97 -3.22 -19.75
CA MET A 275 2.40 -1.87 -19.69
C MET A 275 3.34 -0.79 -20.27
N TYR A 276 4.66 -0.88 -20.03
CA TYR A 276 5.64 0.05 -20.60
C TYR A 276 5.73 -0.04 -22.13
N PHE A 277 5.68 -1.25 -22.68
CA PHE A 277 5.60 -1.46 -24.13
C PHE A 277 4.26 -0.96 -24.70
N VAL A 278 3.15 -1.20 -24.00
CA VAL A 278 1.82 -0.69 -24.38
C VAL A 278 1.80 0.86 -24.41
N LYS A 279 2.49 1.54 -23.49
CA LYS A 279 2.70 3.01 -23.55
C LYS A 279 3.68 3.46 -24.66
N GLY A 280 4.29 2.53 -25.40
CA GLY A 280 5.12 2.79 -26.57
C GLY A 280 6.64 2.66 -26.34
N HIS A 281 7.11 2.44 -25.10
CA HIS A 281 8.54 2.22 -24.83
C HIS A 281 8.80 1.37 -23.59
N CYS A 282 9.33 0.17 -23.80
CA CYS A 282 9.86 -0.69 -22.74
C CYS A 282 11.40 -0.65 -22.74
N ARG A 283 12.01 -0.17 -21.65
CA ARG A 283 13.48 -0.07 -21.49
C ARG A 283 14.20 -1.42 -21.52
N ASN A 284 13.49 -2.52 -21.26
CA ASN A 284 14.06 -3.87 -21.22
C ASN A 284 14.16 -4.53 -22.61
N GLY A 285 13.52 -3.97 -23.65
CA GLY A 285 13.49 -4.56 -24.99
C GLY A 285 13.08 -6.04 -24.97
N ASP A 286 13.73 -6.86 -25.78
CA ASP A 286 13.43 -8.31 -25.88
C ASP A 286 13.78 -9.09 -24.60
N LYS A 287 14.50 -8.47 -23.66
CA LYS A 287 14.79 -9.01 -22.32
C LYS A 287 13.65 -8.73 -21.32
N CYS A 288 12.50 -8.23 -21.78
CA CYS A 288 11.33 -8.04 -20.90
C CYS A 288 10.66 -9.38 -20.55
N PHE A 289 10.45 -9.62 -19.26
CA PHE A 289 9.73 -10.78 -18.70
C PHE A 289 8.20 -10.71 -18.90
N ARG A 290 7.68 -9.59 -19.41
CA ARG A 290 6.28 -9.38 -19.79
C ARG A 290 6.13 -9.30 -21.31
N GLU A 291 4.93 -9.54 -21.81
CA GLU A 291 4.68 -9.66 -23.24
C GLU A 291 4.51 -8.32 -23.96
N HIS A 292 5.13 -8.20 -25.13
CA HIS A 292 5.16 -6.97 -25.93
C HIS A 292 3.99 -6.93 -26.91
N SER A 293 2.76 -6.88 -26.37
CA SER A 293 1.53 -6.67 -27.15
C SER A 293 1.26 -5.18 -27.40
N LYS A 294 0.65 -4.85 -28.54
CA LYS A 294 0.07 -3.52 -28.82
C LYS A 294 -1.37 -3.37 -28.29
N LEU A 295 -1.97 -4.47 -27.84
CA LEU A 295 -3.33 -4.52 -27.29
C LEU A 295 -3.27 -4.79 -25.77
N PRO A 296 -4.31 -4.41 -25.00
CA PRO A 296 -4.37 -4.73 -23.56
C PRO A 296 -4.56 -6.23 -23.26
N TYR A 297 -4.83 -7.03 -24.29
CA TYR A 297 -5.00 -8.48 -24.26
C TYR A 297 -4.09 -9.18 -25.28
N LYS A 298 -3.95 -10.50 -25.11
CA LYS A 298 -3.43 -11.41 -26.14
C LYS A 298 -3.98 -12.82 -25.92
N TRP A 299 -4.67 -13.35 -26.91
CA TRP A 299 -5.19 -14.73 -26.92
C TRP A 299 -4.17 -15.70 -27.50
N GLU A 300 -3.91 -16.78 -26.78
CA GLU A 300 -2.94 -17.81 -27.16
C GLU A 300 -3.48 -19.22 -26.90
N VAL A 301 -3.17 -20.15 -27.80
CA VAL A 301 -3.45 -21.59 -27.66
C VAL A 301 -2.16 -22.36 -27.40
N LYS A 302 -2.22 -23.40 -26.58
CA LYS A 302 -1.05 -24.21 -26.21
C LYS A 302 -0.68 -25.17 -27.33
N GLU A 303 0.54 -25.05 -27.85
CA GLU A 303 1.05 -25.86 -28.95
C GLU A 303 2.36 -26.55 -28.54
N GLY A 304 2.27 -27.86 -28.31
CA GLY A 304 3.37 -28.65 -27.76
C GLY A 304 3.81 -28.15 -26.39
N LEU A 305 5.01 -27.57 -26.32
CA LEU A 305 5.61 -27.03 -25.10
C LEU A 305 5.48 -25.49 -24.97
N GLY A 306 4.88 -24.82 -25.96
CA GLY A 306 4.76 -23.36 -25.99
C GLY A 306 3.33 -22.86 -26.18
N TRP A 307 3.20 -21.55 -26.39
CA TRP A 307 1.94 -20.87 -26.65
C TRP A 307 2.02 -20.13 -27.99
N ALA A 308 1.04 -20.33 -28.86
CA ALA A 308 0.92 -19.67 -30.15
C ALA A 308 -0.24 -18.67 -30.13
N ALA A 309 -0.06 -17.49 -30.72
CA ALA A 309 -1.13 -16.48 -30.79
C ALA A 309 -2.27 -16.96 -31.70
N LEU A 310 -3.51 -16.83 -31.23
CA LEU A 310 -4.70 -17.15 -32.02
C LEU A 310 -4.92 -16.09 -33.12
N PRO A 311 -5.34 -16.48 -34.34
CA PRO A 311 -5.37 -15.56 -35.49
C PRO A 311 -6.39 -14.43 -35.33
N ASP A 312 -7.60 -14.74 -34.85
CA ASP A 312 -8.63 -13.74 -34.55
C ASP A 312 -8.54 -13.27 -33.09
N ASN A 313 -7.48 -12.51 -32.78
CA ASN A 313 -7.21 -12.05 -31.42
C ASN A 313 -8.23 -11.00 -30.92
N GLU A 314 -8.89 -10.27 -31.82
CA GLU A 314 -9.82 -9.19 -31.51
C GLU A 314 -11.28 -9.68 -31.47
N GLY A 315 -11.70 -10.56 -32.38
CA GLY A 315 -13.02 -11.20 -32.34
C GLY A 315 -13.19 -12.11 -31.12
N LEU A 316 -12.16 -12.88 -30.77
CA LEU A 316 -12.14 -13.67 -29.53
C LEU A 316 -12.27 -12.78 -28.28
N GLU A 317 -11.56 -11.65 -28.22
CA GLU A 317 -11.71 -10.70 -27.12
C GLU A 317 -13.12 -10.11 -27.08
N LYS A 318 -13.63 -9.63 -28.21
CA LYS A 318 -14.95 -9.00 -28.33
C LYS A 318 -16.07 -9.93 -27.86
N ASP A 319 -15.99 -11.20 -28.23
CA ASP A 319 -16.92 -12.22 -27.73
C ASP A 319 -16.68 -12.55 -26.26
N TYR A 320 -15.44 -12.70 -25.78
CA TYR A 320 -15.17 -12.97 -24.37
C TYR A 320 -15.64 -11.84 -23.43
N CYS A 321 -15.53 -10.58 -23.86
CA CYS A 321 -16.06 -9.42 -23.15
C CYS A 321 -17.58 -9.48 -22.92
N ASN A 322 -18.31 -10.23 -23.76
CA ASN A 322 -19.75 -10.43 -23.60
C ASN A 322 -20.01 -11.61 -22.63
N PRO A 323 -20.61 -11.39 -21.45
CA PRO A 323 -20.89 -12.46 -20.48
C PRO A 323 -21.88 -13.51 -21.02
N ALA A 324 -22.72 -13.17 -22.01
CA ALA A 324 -23.62 -14.11 -22.68
C ALA A 324 -22.91 -15.03 -23.70
N LYS A 325 -21.60 -14.87 -23.91
CA LYS A 325 -20.78 -15.78 -24.73
C LYS A 325 -19.96 -16.72 -23.86
N THR A 326 -20.14 -18.01 -24.10
CA THR A 326 -19.38 -19.13 -23.53
C THR A 326 -18.41 -19.76 -24.54
N TYR A 327 -18.54 -19.40 -25.83
CA TYR A 327 -17.75 -19.96 -26.93
C TYR A 327 -17.61 -18.97 -28.11
N SER A 328 -16.43 -18.96 -28.76
CA SER A 328 -16.20 -18.30 -30.06
C SER A 328 -15.00 -18.88 -30.79
N ALA A 329 -15.01 -18.91 -32.13
CA ALA A 329 -13.90 -19.36 -33.00
C ALA A 329 -13.16 -20.65 -32.55
N GLY A 330 -13.91 -21.66 -32.09
CA GLY A 330 -13.35 -22.92 -31.58
C GLY A 330 -13.01 -22.93 -30.09
N VAL A 331 -12.85 -21.75 -29.47
CA VAL A 331 -12.51 -21.56 -28.05
C VAL A 331 -13.77 -21.62 -27.19
N CYS A 332 -13.83 -22.53 -26.22
CA CYS A 332 -14.74 -22.43 -25.08
C CYS A 332 -14.07 -21.56 -24.00
N PHE A 333 -14.77 -20.50 -23.56
CA PHE A 333 -14.25 -19.52 -22.61
C PHE A 333 -14.31 -20.01 -21.16
N ASP A 334 -15.27 -20.85 -20.81
CA ASP A 334 -15.46 -21.26 -19.41
C ASP A 334 -14.54 -22.43 -19.02
N THR A 335 -14.15 -23.27 -19.99
CA THR A 335 -13.08 -24.26 -19.82
C THR A 335 -11.70 -23.75 -20.25
N MET A 336 -11.64 -22.60 -20.94
CA MET A 336 -10.43 -22.07 -21.59
C MET A 336 -9.71 -23.11 -22.47
N THR A 337 -10.45 -23.70 -23.42
CA THR A 337 -9.91 -24.71 -24.36
C THR A 337 -10.38 -24.51 -25.80
N GLN A 338 -9.58 -24.94 -26.78
CA GLN A 338 -9.93 -25.00 -28.20
C GLN A 338 -9.53 -26.37 -28.76
N TYR A 339 -10.50 -27.14 -29.26
CA TYR A 339 -10.30 -28.51 -29.78
C TYR A 339 -9.45 -29.41 -28.85
N GLY A 340 -9.66 -29.30 -27.53
CA GLY A 340 -8.89 -30.04 -26.51
C GLY A 340 -7.51 -29.47 -26.15
N LYS A 341 -6.99 -28.48 -26.89
CA LYS A 341 -5.81 -27.70 -26.48
C LYS A 341 -6.23 -26.66 -25.42
N ALA A 342 -5.36 -26.41 -24.44
CA ALA A 342 -5.54 -25.30 -23.50
C ALA A 342 -5.40 -23.94 -24.21
N VAL A 343 -6.16 -22.94 -23.77
CA VAL A 343 -6.15 -21.56 -24.27
C VAL A 343 -5.92 -20.61 -23.09
N ARG A 344 -5.33 -19.45 -23.33
CA ARG A 344 -5.17 -18.39 -22.32
C ARG A 344 -5.36 -17.00 -22.92
N ARG A 345 -5.78 -16.06 -22.06
CA ARG A 345 -5.82 -14.62 -22.32
C ARG A 345 -4.78 -13.94 -21.43
N LEU A 346 -3.66 -13.50 -22.01
CA LEU A 346 -2.76 -12.57 -21.33
C LEU A 346 -3.47 -11.22 -21.20
N SER A 347 -3.19 -10.52 -20.12
CA SER A 347 -3.79 -9.22 -19.80
C SER A 347 -2.69 -8.21 -19.47
N THR A 348 -2.94 -6.92 -19.67
CA THR A 348 -2.34 -5.88 -18.81
C THR A 348 -2.88 -6.00 -17.38
N VAL A 349 -2.18 -5.42 -16.41
CA VAL A 349 -2.64 -5.43 -15.01
C VAL A 349 -4.05 -4.85 -14.86
N SER A 350 -4.79 -5.29 -13.84
CA SER A 350 -6.14 -4.81 -13.54
C SER A 350 -6.15 -3.31 -13.25
N SER A 351 -7.18 -2.60 -13.74
CA SER A 351 -7.33 -1.15 -13.54
C SER A 351 -7.44 -0.76 -12.06
N VAL A 352 -7.90 -1.65 -11.17
CA VAL A 352 -7.93 -1.36 -9.72
C VAL A 352 -6.53 -1.35 -9.08
N ILE A 353 -5.53 -1.93 -9.75
CA ILE A 353 -4.14 -2.02 -9.28
C ILE A 353 -3.29 -0.86 -9.85
N GLN A 354 -3.60 -0.36 -11.04
CA GLN A 354 -2.91 0.77 -11.69
C GLN A 354 -3.89 1.74 -12.40
N PRO A 355 -4.81 2.40 -11.68
CA PRO A 355 -5.94 3.15 -12.26
C PRO A 355 -5.58 4.36 -13.13
N HIS A 356 -4.32 4.78 -13.15
CA HIS A 356 -3.82 5.95 -13.89
C HIS A 356 -2.97 5.57 -15.11
N TYR A 357 -2.90 4.28 -15.47
CA TYR A 357 -2.07 3.81 -16.57
C TYR A 357 -2.92 3.47 -17.80
N ILE A 358 -2.52 3.93 -18.99
CA ILE A 358 -3.31 3.70 -20.21
C ILE A 358 -3.39 2.21 -20.56
N LEU A 359 -4.57 1.75 -20.98
CA LEU A 359 -4.83 0.37 -21.39
C LEU A 359 -4.54 -0.69 -20.30
N THR A 360 -4.73 -0.38 -19.01
CA THR A 360 -4.97 -1.42 -17.99
C THR A 360 -6.29 -2.14 -18.26
N THR A 361 -6.37 -3.44 -17.96
CA THR A 361 -7.61 -4.19 -18.15
C THR A 361 -8.61 -3.82 -17.06
N ARG A 362 -9.69 -3.11 -17.41
CA ARG A 362 -10.85 -2.95 -16.52
C ARG A 362 -11.66 -4.23 -16.54
N TRP A 363 -12.03 -4.73 -15.37
CA TRP A 363 -12.87 -5.92 -15.23
C TRP A 363 -14.25 -5.53 -14.74
N LEU A 364 -15.26 -6.09 -15.40
CA LEU A 364 -16.67 -5.87 -15.15
C LEU A 364 -17.30 -7.16 -14.65
N TRP A 365 -18.24 -7.03 -13.72
CA TRP A 365 -18.91 -8.14 -13.08
C TRP A 365 -20.39 -8.13 -13.41
N TYR A 366 -20.93 -9.31 -13.73
CA TYR A 366 -22.32 -9.51 -14.15
C TYR A 366 -22.95 -10.68 -13.39
N TRP A 367 -24.25 -10.64 -13.16
CA TRP A 367 -25.05 -11.76 -12.69
C TRP A 367 -26.18 -12.05 -13.69
N GLU A 368 -26.60 -13.31 -13.77
CA GLU A 368 -27.69 -13.74 -14.66
C GLU A 368 -29.06 -13.58 -13.98
N ASP A 369 -30.01 -12.89 -14.63
CA ASP A 369 -31.34 -12.61 -14.10
C ASP A 369 -32.34 -13.78 -14.26
N GLU A 370 -33.63 -13.54 -14.05
CA GLU A 370 -34.70 -14.53 -14.25
C GLU A 370 -34.93 -14.91 -15.74
N ASN A 371 -34.44 -14.11 -16.67
CA ASN A 371 -34.68 -14.18 -18.11
C ASN A 371 -33.47 -14.70 -18.91
N GLY A 372 -32.34 -14.98 -18.25
CA GLY A 372 -31.06 -15.30 -18.91
C GLY A 372 -30.28 -14.06 -19.39
N GLN A 373 -30.67 -12.87 -18.93
CA GLN A 373 -29.99 -11.61 -19.24
C GLN A 373 -28.90 -11.33 -18.19
N TRP A 374 -27.70 -11.00 -18.66
CA TRP A 374 -26.57 -10.65 -17.82
C TRP A 374 -26.62 -9.17 -17.40
N VAL A 375 -26.83 -8.93 -16.11
CA VAL A 375 -26.96 -7.60 -15.49
C VAL A 375 -25.66 -7.23 -14.77
N GLN A 376 -25.08 -6.08 -15.09
CA GLN A 376 -23.84 -5.61 -14.46
C GLN A 376 -24.08 -5.13 -13.02
N TYR A 377 -23.19 -5.49 -12.09
CA TYR A 377 -23.25 -5.00 -10.70
C TYR A 377 -23.15 -3.46 -10.63
N ALA A 378 -24.01 -2.88 -9.79
CA ALA A 378 -24.30 -1.45 -9.63
C ALA A 378 -24.82 -0.71 -10.89
N SER A 379 -25.22 -1.39 -11.97
CA SER A 379 -25.95 -0.75 -13.05
C SER A 379 -27.39 -0.42 -12.64
N ALA A 380 -27.82 0.83 -12.82
CA ALA A 380 -29.17 1.30 -12.51
C ALA A 380 -30.18 1.13 -13.68
N GLY A 381 -29.84 0.33 -14.69
CA GLY A 381 -30.51 0.29 -16.00
C GLY A 381 -31.51 -0.85 -16.23
N GLY A 382 -32.15 -1.41 -15.21
CA GLY A 382 -33.06 -2.55 -15.37
C GLY A 382 -34.16 -2.65 -14.31
N SER A 383 -35.05 -3.64 -14.44
CA SER A 383 -36.21 -3.85 -13.54
C SER A 383 -35.85 -4.37 -12.13
N HIS A 384 -34.58 -4.32 -11.74
CA HIS A 384 -34.06 -4.91 -10.51
C HIS A 384 -33.42 -3.82 -9.66
N ASN A 385 -33.50 -3.95 -8.33
CA ASN A 385 -32.83 -3.03 -7.42
C ASN A 385 -31.31 -3.05 -7.66
N ALA A 386 -30.68 -1.88 -7.73
CA ALA A 386 -29.23 -1.78 -7.83
C ALA A 386 -28.56 -2.48 -6.63
N ALA A 387 -27.50 -3.25 -6.91
CA ALA A 387 -26.66 -3.83 -5.87
C ALA A 387 -25.85 -2.73 -5.15
N SER A 388 -25.68 -2.87 -3.84
CA SER A 388 -24.85 -1.98 -3.01
C SER A 388 -23.34 -2.17 -3.20
N ILE A 389 -22.92 -2.89 -4.24
CA ILE A 389 -21.53 -3.16 -4.58
C ILE A 389 -21.32 -3.03 -6.10
N THR A 390 -20.23 -2.34 -6.48
CA THR A 390 -19.84 -2.07 -7.86
C THR A 390 -18.96 -3.18 -8.45
N SER A 391 -18.81 -3.17 -9.79
CA SER A 391 -17.83 -4.02 -10.48
C SER A 391 -16.40 -3.73 -10.01
N GLU A 392 -16.06 -2.46 -9.77
CA GLU A 392 -14.76 -2.02 -9.27
C GLU A 392 -14.48 -2.53 -7.85
N GLU A 393 -15.47 -2.53 -6.95
CA GLU A 393 -15.31 -3.08 -5.59
C GLU A 393 -15.25 -4.61 -5.57
N LEU A 394 -16.00 -5.29 -6.45
CA LEU A 394 -15.87 -6.74 -6.63
C LEU A 394 -14.48 -7.10 -7.17
N GLU A 395 -13.97 -6.36 -8.14
CA GLU A 395 -12.61 -6.56 -8.67
C GLU A 395 -11.52 -6.23 -7.63
N GLN A 396 -11.71 -5.21 -6.78
CA GLN A 396 -10.82 -4.94 -5.65
C GLN A 396 -10.81 -6.09 -4.63
N LYS A 397 -11.99 -6.66 -4.29
CA LYS A 397 -12.08 -7.79 -3.35
C LYS A 397 -11.51 -9.06 -3.97
N TYR A 398 -11.79 -9.34 -5.24
CA TYR A 398 -11.28 -10.51 -5.97
C TYR A 398 -9.75 -10.50 -6.14
N THR A 399 -9.15 -9.31 -6.33
CA THR A 399 -7.69 -9.16 -6.39
C THR A 399 -7.01 -9.23 -5.01
N GLN A 400 -7.77 -9.04 -3.91
CA GLN A 400 -7.31 -9.28 -2.53
C GLN A 400 -7.42 -10.75 -2.12
N ASP A 401 -8.53 -11.42 -2.46
CA ASP A 401 -8.76 -12.85 -2.29
C ASP A 401 -9.77 -13.35 -3.34
N ASN A 402 -9.33 -14.22 -4.25
CA ASN A 402 -10.16 -14.76 -5.33
C ASN A 402 -11.00 -15.98 -4.91
N LYS A 403 -11.04 -16.31 -3.62
CA LYS A 403 -11.89 -17.36 -3.02
C LYS A 403 -12.81 -16.84 -1.92
N ALA A 404 -12.80 -15.53 -1.65
CA ALA A 404 -13.66 -14.94 -0.65
C ALA A 404 -15.15 -15.02 -1.02
N ASP A 405 -15.97 -15.18 0.01
CA ASP A 405 -17.41 -14.88 -0.04
C ASP A 405 -17.63 -13.39 0.23
N VAL A 406 -18.33 -12.70 -0.67
CA VAL A 406 -18.64 -11.27 -0.53
C VAL A 406 -20.12 -11.07 -0.27
N GLU A 407 -20.47 -10.56 0.91
CA GLU A 407 -21.83 -10.15 1.22
C GLU A 407 -22.15 -8.75 0.70
N PHE A 408 -23.37 -8.59 0.19
CA PHE A 408 -23.94 -7.31 -0.26
C PHE A 408 -25.48 -7.36 -0.24
N THR A 409 -26.12 -6.22 -0.52
CA THR A 409 -27.58 -6.09 -0.59
C THR A 409 -28.04 -5.57 -1.96
N ALA A 410 -29.28 -5.90 -2.35
CA ALA A 410 -29.96 -5.25 -3.46
C ALA A 410 -31.42 -5.00 -3.05
N GLY A 411 -31.78 -3.74 -2.83
CA GLY A 411 -33.03 -3.38 -2.15
C GLY A 411 -33.10 -4.02 -0.75
N SER A 412 -34.23 -4.66 -0.44
CA SER A 412 -34.47 -5.35 0.84
C SER A 412 -33.89 -6.77 0.93
N GLN A 413 -33.15 -7.23 -0.09
CA GLN A 413 -32.60 -8.58 -0.18
C GLN A 413 -31.09 -8.59 0.09
N THR A 414 -30.62 -9.62 0.78
CA THR A 414 -29.19 -9.83 1.11
C THR A 414 -28.65 -11.05 0.37
N TYR A 415 -27.44 -10.93 -0.16
CA TYR A 415 -26.80 -11.93 -0.99
C TYR A 415 -25.36 -12.18 -0.55
N THR A 416 -24.84 -13.35 -0.90
CA THR A 416 -23.42 -13.70 -0.80
C THR A 416 -22.95 -14.15 -2.17
N LEU A 417 -21.84 -13.58 -2.66
CA LEU A 417 -21.17 -13.98 -3.89
C LEU A 417 -19.89 -14.75 -3.55
N SER A 418 -19.87 -16.04 -3.89
CA SER A 418 -18.64 -16.86 -3.86
C SER A 418 -17.81 -16.56 -5.11
N PHE A 419 -16.61 -16.01 -4.92
CA PHE A 419 -15.65 -15.84 -6.02
C PHE A 419 -15.06 -17.16 -6.52
N GLN A 420 -15.03 -18.21 -5.68
CA GLN A 420 -14.52 -19.52 -6.10
C GLN A 420 -15.50 -20.24 -7.03
N ASP A 421 -16.79 -20.20 -6.70
CA ASP A 421 -17.83 -20.92 -7.44
C ASP A 421 -18.46 -20.06 -8.55
N MET A 422 -18.18 -18.75 -8.56
CA MET A 422 -18.81 -17.75 -9.44
C MET A 422 -20.35 -17.76 -9.34
N ILE A 423 -20.86 -17.83 -8.10
CA ILE A 423 -22.29 -17.92 -7.80
C ILE A 423 -22.70 -16.88 -6.75
N GLN A 424 -23.77 -16.14 -7.07
CA GLN A 424 -24.52 -15.32 -6.13
C GLN A 424 -25.65 -16.16 -5.50
N THR A 425 -25.71 -16.20 -4.16
CA THR A 425 -26.78 -16.87 -3.40
C THR A 425 -27.58 -15.83 -2.61
N ASN A 426 -28.91 -15.83 -2.71
CA ASN A 426 -29.79 -15.03 -1.84
C ASN A 426 -29.88 -15.67 -0.45
N LYS A 427 -29.54 -14.93 0.61
CA LYS A 427 -29.46 -15.46 2.00
C LYS A 427 -30.83 -15.77 2.64
N ARG A 428 -31.95 -15.33 2.05
CA ARG A 428 -33.32 -15.53 2.57
C ARG A 428 -34.03 -16.71 1.91
N TYR A 429 -33.87 -16.87 0.60
CA TYR A 429 -34.56 -17.88 -0.22
C TYR A 429 -33.63 -19.00 -0.70
N MET A 430 -32.32 -18.90 -0.45
CA MET A 430 -31.27 -19.82 -0.92
C MET A 430 -31.22 -20.03 -2.44
N THR A 431 -31.88 -19.16 -3.21
CA THR A 431 -31.81 -19.15 -4.68
C THR A 431 -30.41 -18.75 -5.14
N LYS A 432 -29.92 -19.42 -6.18
CA LYS A 432 -28.58 -19.23 -6.74
C LYS A 432 -28.68 -18.66 -8.16
N LYS A 433 -27.73 -17.78 -8.50
CA LYS A 433 -27.54 -17.18 -9.83
C LYS A 433 -26.08 -17.32 -10.25
N LEU A 434 -25.85 -17.53 -11.54
CA LEU A 434 -24.50 -17.50 -12.11
C LEU A 434 -23.96 -16.06 -12.12
N VAL A 435 -22.64 -15.96 -11.95
CA VAL A 435 -21.88 -14.70 -12.00
C VAL A 435 -20.76 -14.84 -13.03
N SER A 436 -20.47 -13.76 -13.75
CA SER A 436 -19.46 -13.72 -14.80
C SER A 436 -18.59 -12.48 -14.65
N ARG A 437 -17.28 -12.69 -14.65
CA ARG A 437 -16.25 -11.65 -14.62
C ARG A 437 -15.62 -11.57 -16.01
N ARG A 438 -15.92 -10.51 -16.76
CA ARG A 438 -15.42 -10.30 -18.13
C ARG A 438 -14.73 -8.92 -18.23
N PRO A 439 -13.75 -8.72 -19.13
CA PRO A 439 -13.06 -7.44 -19.28
C PRO A 439 -13.90 -6.45 -20.10
N GLU A 440 -13.67 -5.15 -19.91
CA GLU A 440 -14.19 -4.10 -20.80
C GLU A 440 -13.49 -4.19 -22.18
N PHE A 441 -14.27 -4.27 -23.26
CA PHE A 441 -13.71 -4.43 -24.61
C PHE A 441 -12.97 -3.17 -25.08
N VAL A 442 -11.82 -3.36 -25.70
CA VAL A 442 -11.04 -2.30 -26.35
C VAL A 442 -10.66 -2.79 -27.75
N SER A 443 -11.16 -2.14 -28.80
CA SER A 443 -10.81 -2.51 -30.17
C SER A 443 -9.32 -2.25 -30.47
N ALA A 444 -8.79 -2.86 -31.54
CA ALA A 444 -7.45 -2.54 -32.01
C ALA A 444 -7.34 -1.08 -32.47
N GLU A 445 -8.43 -0.51 -32.99
CA GLU A 445 -8.56 0.91 -33.31
C GLU A 445 -8.49 1.78 -32.05
N ASP A 446 -9.23 1.44 -30.99
CA ASP A 446 -9.22 2.17 -29.71
C ASP A 446 -7.86 2.06 -29.00
N ALA A 447 -7.27 0.87 -28.96
CA ALA A 447 -5.94 0.66 -28.42
C ALA A 447 -4.90 1.47 -29.22
N GLN A 448 -5.02 1.55 -30.55
CA GLN A 448 -4.15 2.39 -31.38
C GLN A 448 -4.41 3.88 -31.10
N ARG A 449 -5.67 4.33 -31.11
CA ARG A 449 -6.12 5.70 -30.80
C ARG A 449 -5.58 6.16 -29.45
N ILE A 450 -5.74 5.37 -28.39
CA ILE A 450 -5.25 5.68 -27.02
C ILE A 450 -3.70 5.72 -26.96
N ARG A 451 -2.99 4.99 -27.83
CA ARG A 451 -1.51 4.99 -27.90
C ARG A 451 -0.93 6.07 -28.81
N THR A 452 -1.60 6.45 -29.89
CA THR A 452 -1.10 7.43 -30.88
C THR A 452 -1.67 8.83 -30.70
N THR A 453 -2.72 9.00 -29.89
CA THR A 453 -3.08 10.33 -29.40
C THR A 453 -2.00 10.85 -28.45
N LYS A 454 -1.10 11.67 -29.01
CA LYS A 454 -0.81 12.95 -28.35
C LYS A 454 -2.18 13.55 -27.97
N PRO A 455 -2.39 14.08 -26.76
CA PRO A 455 -3.72 14.51 -26.32
C PRO A 455 -4.27 15.62 -27.23
N VAL A 456 -5.17 15.22 -28.13
CA VAL A 456 -5.90 16.07 -29.08
C VAL A 456 -7.33 16.20 -28.56
N ALA A 457 -7.90 17.40 -28.70
CA ALA A 457 -9.18 17.74 -28.09
C ALA A 457 -10.35 16.87 -28.63
N GLY A 458 -11.20 16.42 -27.71
CA GLY A 458 -12.43 15.66 -28.00
C GLY A 458 -13.08 15.13 -26.73
N ILE A 459 -12.28 14.49 -25.88
CA ILE A 459 -12.63 14.22 -24.46
C ILE A 459 -11.84 15.22 -23.61
N PRO A 460 -12.44 15.90 -22.61
CA PRO A 460 -11.81 17.01 -21.90
C PRO A 460 -10.79 16.57 -20.84
N MET A 461 -9.76 15.83 -21.24
CA MET A 461 -8.49 15.82 -20.51
C MET A 461 -7.90 17.23 -20.57
N LYS A 462 -8.20 18.04 -19.55
CA LYS A 462 -7.88 19.46 -19.52
C LYS A 462 -6.38 19.67 -19.72
N THR A 463 -6.07 20.58 -20.64
CA THR A 463 -4.70 20.93 -21.00
C THR A 463 -3.90 21.34 -19.77
N LEU A 464 -2.58 21.10 -19.78
CA LEU A 464 -1.68 21.73 -18.82
C LEU A 464 -1.95 23.25 -18.83
N PRO A 465 -2.13 23.90 -17.66
CA PRO A 465 -2.71 25.24 -17.58
C PRO A 465 -2.04 26.23 -18.53
N SER A 466 -2.84 27.13 -19.12
CA SER A 466 -2.36 28.06 -20.16
C SER A 466 -1.17 28.92 -19.71
N HIS A 467 -1.08 29.23 -18.42
CA HIS A 467 0.01 30.00 -17.82
C HIS A 467 1.30 29.18 -17.56
N TRP A 468 1.28 27.84 -17.68
CA TRP A 468 2.47 27.00 -17.47
C TRP A 468 3.48 27.16 -18.61
N ASN A 469 4.77 27.28 -18.24
CA ASN A 469 5.85 27.18 -19.21
C ASN A 469 6.08 25.69 -19.54
N LYS A 470 5.41 25.22 -20.60
CA LYS A 470 5.39 23.81 -21.02
C LYS A 470 6.77 23.26 -21.39
N ALA A 471 7.70 24.10 -21.85
CA ALA A 471 9.06 23.71 -22.18
C ALA A 471 9.94 23.47 -20.94
N LEU A 472 9.55 24.00 -19.77
CA LEU A 472 10.24 23.82 -18.49
C LEU A 472 9.53 22.85 -17.53
N THR A 473 8.40 22.26 -17.95
CA THR A 473 7.73 21.18 -17.20
C THR A 473 8.40 19.84 -17.51
N PRO A 474 9.00 19.15 -16.52
CA PRO A 474 9.55 17.82 -16.75
C PRO A 474 8.43 16.78 -16.91
N GLU A 475 8.69 15.69 -17.66
CA GLU A 475 7.73 14.58 -17.79
C GLU A 475 7.61 13.75 -16.50
N THR A 476 8.66 13.75 -15.67
CA THR A 476 8.65 13.13 -14.33
C THR A 476 9.31 14.07 -13.32
N GLY A 477 8.76 14.15 -12.11
CA GLY A 477 9.16 15.13 -11.11
C GLY A 477 8.46 16.49 -11.27
N TYR A 478 9.09 17.54 -10.74
CA TYR A 478 8.53 18.90 -10.73
C TYR A 478 9.59 19.95 -11.08
N LYS A 479 9.13 21.15 -11.46
CA LYS A 479 9.93 22.38 -11.42
C LYS A 479 9.24 23.44 -10.57
N ARG A 480 10.01 24.19 -9.80
CA ARG A 480 9.62 25.53 -9.34
C ARG A 480 10.07 26.56 -10.38
N LEU A 481 9.20 27.51 -10.71
CA LEU A 481 9.48 28.66 -11.56
C LEU A 481 9.04 29.93 -10.84
N GLN A 482 9.94 30.89 -10.69
CA GLN A 482 9.60 32.18 -10.10
C GLN A 482 8.59 32.92 -10.99
N VAL A 483 7.50 33.38 -10.38
CA VAL A 483 6.46 34.20 -11.02
C VAL A 483 6.94 35.65 -11.01
N LEU A 484 6.82 36.36 -12.14
CA LEU A 484 7.26 37.76 -12.27
C LEU A 484 6.36 38.68 -11.45
N SER A 485 6.94 39.62 -10.70
CA SER A 485 6.24 40.44 -9.69
C SER A 485 5.20 41.42 -10.25
N ASP A 486 5.33 41.78 -11.52
CA ASP A 486 4.43 42.62 -12.31
C ASP A 486 3.25 41.83 -12.94
N SER A 487 3.34 40.49 -12.97
CA SER A 487 2.31 39.66 -13.58
C SER A 487 1.00 39.64 -12.78
N SER A 488 -0.13 39.54 -13.50
CA SER A 488 -1.46 39.37 -12.89
C SER A 488 -1.58 38.10 -12.05
N GLU A 489 -0.79 37.07 -12.35
CA GLU A 489 -0.63 35.84 -11.58
C GLU A 489 -0.02 36.13 -10.19
N TYR A 490 1.16 36.77 -10.15
CA TYR A 490 1.82 37.17 -8.90
C TYR A 490 0.91 38.08 -8.08
N VAL A 491 0.37 39.14 -8.68
CA VAL A 491 -0.49 40.12 -8.00
C VAL A 491 -1.75 39.47 -7.42
N THR A 492 -2.26 38.40 -8.03
CA THR A 492 -3.43 37.67 -7.50
C THR A 492 -3.07 36.83 -6.27
N ILE A 493 -1.98 36.06 -6.33
CA ILE A 493 -1.52 35.24 -5.20
C ILE A 493 -1.01 36.11 -4.04
N GLU A 494 -0.35 37.22 -4.35
CA GLU A 494 0.10 38.20 -3.36
C GLU A 494 -1.08 38.91 -2.67
N ARG A 495 -2.14 39.27 -3.41
CA ARG A 495 -3.38 39.83 -2.83
C ARG A 495 -4.07 38.83 -1.91
N LEU A 496 -4.13 37.55 -2.30
CA LEU A 496 -4.67 36.47 -1.44
C LEU A 496 -3.89 36.37 -0.13
N PHE A 497 -2.56 36.46 -0.15
CA PHE A 497 -1.71 36.45 1.04
C PHE A 497 -1.90 37.72 1.91
N LYS A 498 -1.78 38.91 1.29
CA LYS A 498 -1.89 40.22 1.97
C LYS A 498 -3.28 40.49 2.59
N SER A 499 -4.30 39.73 2.20
CA SER A 499 -5.66 39.78 2.80
C SER A 499 -5.67 39.60 4.32
N THR A 500 -4.73 38.82 4.86
CA THR A 500 -4.62 38.55 6.31
C THR A 500 -3.20 38.66 6.87
N MET A 501 -2.17 38.64 6.02
CA MET A 501 -0.76 38.78 6.41
C MET A 501 -0.27 40.23 6.33
N HIS A 502 -0.86 41.11 7.15
CA HIS A 502 -0.38 42.47 7.31
C HIS A 502 0.95 42.48 8.10
N GLY A 503 1.86 43.40 7.77
CA GLY A 503 3.20 43.46 8.38
C GLY A 503 4.22 42.47 7.80
N PHE A 504 3.89 41.75 6.72
CA PHE A 504 4.82 40.84 6.02
C PHE A 504 5.06 41.29 4.57
N SER A 505 6.24 40.99 4.06
CA SER A 505 6.68 41.25 2.68
C SER A 505 6.92 39.93 1.94
N VAL A 506 6.26 39.76 0.79
CA VAL A 506 6.53 38.64 -0.10
C VAL A 506 7.87 38.89 -0.80
N GLN A 507 8.77 37.92 -0.71
CA GLN A 507 10.13 37.98 -1.28
C GLN A 507 10.17 37.33 -2.66
N LYS A 508 9.47 36.20 -2.83
CA LYS A 508 9.16 35.61 -4.14
C LYS A 508 7.92 34.70 -4.06
N ILE A 509 7.31 34.49 -5.21
CA ILE A 509 6.29 33.44 -5.43
C ILE A 509 6.85 32.51 -6.50
N GLU A 510 6.84 31.20 -6.24
CA GLU A 510 7.27 30.17 -7.18
C GLU A 510 6.09 29.28 -7.56
N ARG A 511 5.69 29.28 -8.83
CA ARG A 511 4.71 28.31 -9.34
C ARG A 511 5.36 26.95 -9.44
N ILE A 512 4.66 25.93 -8.97
CA ILE A 512 5.06 24.53 -9.05
C ILE A 512 4.41 23.92 -10.28
N GLN A 513 5.24 23.36 -11.16
CA GLN A 513 4.83 22.61 -12.34
C GLN A 513 5.24 21.15 -12.17
N ASN A 514 4.38 20.36 -11.52
CA ASN A 514 4.49 18.91 -11.42
C ASN A 514 3.41 18.28 -12.32
N ARG A 515 3.83 17.73 -13.47
CA ARG A 515 2.90 17.20 -14.47
C ARG A 515 2.06 16.05 -13.94
N ALA A 516 2.69 15.08 -13.28
CA ALA A 516 2.01 13.88 -12.79
C ALA A 516 0.97 14.21 -11.71
N LEU A 517 1.29 15.10 -10.77
CA LEU A 517 0.33 15.55 -9.76
C LEU A 517 -0.82 16.35 -10.37
N TRP A 518 -0.58 17.15 -11.41
CA TRP A 518 -1.65 17.88 -12.10
C TRP A 518 -2.61 16.93 -12.84
N GLU A 519 -2.07 15.95 -13.57
CA GLU A 519 -2.87 14.97 -14.31
C GLU A 519 -3.75 14.13 -13.38
N VAL A 520 -3.23 13.70 -12.22
CA VAL A 520 -4.02 12.97 -11.21
C VAL A 520 -5.02 13.87 -10.48
N PHE A 521 -4.67 15.13 -10.18
CA PHE A 521 -5.58 16.12 -9.59
C PHE A 521 -6.78 16.44 -10.51
N GLN A 522 -6.54 16.59 -11.83
CA GLN A 522 -7.64 16.75 -12.78
C GLN A 522 -8.48 15.48 -12.94
N TRP A 523 -7.87 14.29 -12.92
CA TRP A 523 -8.60 13.02 -12.91
C TRP A 523 -9.51 12.90 -11.68
N GLN A 524 -9.02 13.25 -10.48
CA GLN A 524 -9.83 13.26 -9.25
C GLN A 524 -11.00 14.25 -9.36
N LYS A 525 -10.77 15.45 -9.94
CA LYS A 525 -11.84 16.41 -10.19
C LYS A 525 -12.92 15.84 -11.12
N ASP A 526 -12.51 15.16 -12.19
CA ASP A 526 -13.46 14.57 -13.15
C ASP A 526 -14.17 13.32 -12.61
N LEU A 527 -13.55 12.57 -11.71
CA LEU A 527 -14.21 11.51 -10.93
C LEU A 527 -15.28 12.09 -9.99
N MET A 528 -14.93 13.13 -9.22
CA MET A 528 -15.88 13.79 -8.30
C MET A 528 -17.04 14.45 -9.06
N ILE A 529 -16.80 15.03 -10.25
CA ILE A 529 -17.87 15.55 -11.13
C ILE A 529 -18.81 14.43 -11.57
N LYS A 530 -18.29 13.28 -12.02
CA LYS A 530 -19.11 12.11 -12.41
C LYS A 530 -19.94 11.58 -11.24
N ASN A 531 -19.33 11.43 -10.07
CA ASN A 531 -20.00 10.96 -8.86
C ASN A 531 -21.10 11.93 -8.41
N ASN A 532 -20.91 13.24 -8.59
CA ASN A 532 -21.93 14.26 -8.38
C ASN A 532 -22.88 14.45 -9.60
N LYS A 533 -23.14 13.37 -10.37
CA LYS A 533 -24.07 13.34 -11.52
C LYS A 533 -23.79 14.38 -12.62
N GLY A 534 -22.53 14.79 -12.79
CA GLY A 534 -22.12 15.85 -13.71
C GLY A 534 -22.09 17.26 -13.09
N GLY A 535 -22.46 17.41 -11.82
CA GLY A 535 -22.43 18.67 -11.08
C GLY A 535 -21.02 19.22 -10.84
N SER A 536 -20.94 20.54 -10.65
CA SER A 536 -19.67 21.24 -10.42
C SER A 536 -19.09 20.92 -9.04
N VAL A 537 -17.87 20.37 -9.00
CA VAL A 537 -17.12 20.13 -7.76
C VAL A 537 -16.53 21.44 -7.25
N ALA A 538 -16.77 21.74 -5.97
CA ALA A 538 -16.19 22.90 -5.31
C ALA A 538 -14.66 22.77 -5.19
N GLU A 539 -13.95 23.70 -5.83
CA GLU A 539 -12.49 23.86 -5.75
C GLU A 539 -12.18 25.18 -5.06
N LYS A 540 -11.18 25.21 -4.18
CA LYS A 540 -10.69 26.41 -3.51
C LYS A 540 -9.17 26.51 -3.62
N GLN A 541 -8.66 27.73 -3.73
CA GLN A 541 -7.26 28.01 -3.39
C GLN A 541 -7.17 28.25 -1.89
N LEU A 542 -6.33 27.47 -1.19
CA LEU A 542 -6.17 27.49 0.26
C LEU A 542 -4.69 27.45 0.64
N PHE A 543 -4.36 27.96 1.82
CA PHE A 543 -3.00 28.02 2.34
C PHE A 543 -2.63 26.78 3.15
N HIS A 544 -1.34 26.42 3.12
CA HIS A 544 -0.75 25.41 3.99
C HIS A 544 0.66 25.85 4.42
N GLY A 545 0.87 26.06 5.73
CA GLY A 545 2.19 26.37 6.29
C GLY A 545 3.00 25.11 6.55
N THR A 546 4.30 25.15 6.29
CA THR A 546 5.23 24.04 6.60
C THR A 546 6.65 24.56 6.84
N ASP A 547 7.54 23.69 7.27
CA ASP A 547 8.99 23.95 7.36
C ASP A 547 9.64 23.77 5.96
N PRO A 548 10.58 24.65 5.54
CA PRO A 548 11.26 24.58 4.25
C PRO A 548 11.76 23.20 3.82
N LYS A 549 12.17 22.32 4.75
CA LYS A 549 12.70 20.98 4.41
C LYS A 549 11.66 20.02 3.82
N HIS A 550 10.36 20.29 3.99
CA HIS A 550 9.28 19.48 3.39
C HIS A 550 8.86 19.98 2.01
N VAL A 551 9.28 21.18 1.61
CA VAL A 551 8.84 21.83 0.36
C VAL A 551 9.16 20.97 -0.86
N ASP A 552 10.35 20.39 -0.94
CA ASP A 552 10.75 19.53 -2.06
C ASP A 552 9.99 18.20 -2.07
N ALA A 553 9.74 17.62 -0.88
CA ALA A 553 9.00 16.36 -0.74
C ALA A 553 7.53 16.51 -1.15
N ILE A 554 6.88 17.60 -0.72
CA ILE A 554 5.48 17.95 -1.08
C ILE A 554 5.39 18.30 -2.57
N SER A 555 6.33 19.10 -3.10
CA SER A 555 6.36 19.48 -4.53
C SER A 555 6.52 18.26 -5.46
N LEU A 556 7.20 17.20 -4.98
CA LEU A 556 7.44 15.96 -5.73
C LEU A 556 6.30 14.95 -5.58
N ASN A 557 5.88 14.65 -4.36
CA ASN A 557 5.06 13.48 -4.01
C ASN A 557 3.62 13.82 -3.57
N ASN A 558 3.28 15.12 -3.50
CA ASN A 558 2.07 15.67 -2.88
C ASN A 558 2.06 15.55 -1.33
N PHE A 559 1.01 16.07 -0.70
CA PHE A 559 0.80 15.96 0.75
C PHE A 559 0.47 14.51 1.15
N ASP A 560 1.01 14.07 2.29
CA ASP A 560 0.65 12.80 2.92
C ASP A 560 0.58 13.00 4.45
N TRP A 561 -0.64 13.06 4.99
CA TRP A 561 -0.91 13.27 6.42
C TRP A 561 -0.50 12.08 7.32
N ARG A 562 -0.10 10.95 6.73
CA ARG A 562 0.46 9.81 7.48
C ARG A 562 1.96 9.98 7.69
N ILE A 563 2.59 10.77 6.82
CA ILE A 563 3.95 11.26 6.97
C ILE A 563 3.93 12.51 7.83
N CYS A 564 3.15 13.54 7.46
CA CYS A 564 3.03 14.80 8.20
C CYS A 564 2.24 14.62 9.51
N GLY A 565 2.87 14.92 10.65
CA GLY A 565 2.42 14.51 11.98
C GLY A 565 1.04 15.04 12.37
N THR A 566 0.26 14.19 13.03
CA THR A 566 -1.14 14.45 13.42
C THR A 566 -1.27 15.43 14.61
N HIS A 567 -0.72 16.63 14.48
CA HIS A 567 -0.89 17.72 15.44
C HIS A 567 -2.15 18.52 15.11
N GLY A 568 -3.01 18.75 16.11
CA GLY A 568 -4.23 19.55 15.92
C GLY A 568 -5.32 18.88 15.09
N THR A 569 -5.43 17.53 15.09
CA THR A 569 -6.45 16.77 14.34
C THR A 569 -7.88 16.93 14.88
N ALA A 570 -8.33 18.14 15.23
CA ALA A 570 -9.65 18.39 15.81
C ALA A 570 -10.81 17.97 14.88
N TYR A 571 -10.60 18.10 13.56
CA TYR A 571 -11.60 17.89 12.52
C TYR A 571 -11.33 16.64 11.65
N GLY A 572 -10.41 15.78 12.09
CA GLY A 572 -10.04 14.52 11.43
C GLY A 572 -8.54 14.35 11.20
N ARG A 573 -8.14 13.13 10.85
CA ARG A 573 -6.78 12.75 10.46
C ARG A 573 -6.65 12.83 8.94
N GLY A 574 -6.29 14.00 8.45
CA GLY A 574 -6.15 14.34 7.04
C GLY A 574 -5.23 15.55 6.87
N SER A 575 -5.00 15.98 5.63
CA SER A 575 -4.21 17.18 5.33
C SER A 575 -5.03 18.45 5.60
N TYR A 576 -4.49 19.37 6.41
CA TYR A 576 -5.16 20.60 6.82
C TYR A 576 -4.83 21.77 5.88
N PHE A 577 -5.85 22.56 5.51
CA PHE A 577 -5.74 23.74 4.66
C PHE A 577 -6.57 24.89 5.23
N ALA A 578 -6.03 26.11 5.21
CA ALA A 578 -6.69 27.29 5.73
C ALA A 578 -7.16 28.23 4.62
N ARG A 579 -8.33 28.86 4.81
CA ARG A 579 -8.77 30.02 4.00
C ARG A 579 -7.81 31.20 4.17
N ASP A 580 -7.31 31.40 5.38
CA ASP A 580 -6.57 32.59 5.78
C ASP A 580 -5.08 32.27 5.96
N ALA A 581 -4.21 32.96 5.20
CA ALA A 581 -2.75 32.82 5.30
C ALA A 581 -2.22 32.99 6.73
N LYS A 582 -2.82 33.91 7.50
CA LYS A 582 -2.50 34.15 8.91
C LYS A 582 -2.72 32.93 9.83
N TYR A 583 -3.62 32.02 9.49
CA TYR A 583 -3.75 30.76 10.23
C TYR A 583 -2.57 29.83 9.89
N SER A 584 -2.26 29.69 8.60
CA SER A 584 -1.13 28.87 8.11
C SER A 584 0.24 29.35 8.58
N HIS A 585 0.42 30.65 8.82
CA HIS A 585 1.67 31.22 9.36
C HIS A 585 2.15 30.50 10.64
N ASN A 586 1.24 30.14 11.54
CA ASN A 586 1.57 29.45 12.81
C ASN A 586 2.14 28.02 12.62
N TYR A 587 2.03 27.47 11.40
CA TYR A 587 2.56 26.16 11.00
C TYR A 587 3.80 26.29 10.09
N THR A 588 4.27 27.52 9.84
CA THR A 588 5.57 27.75 9.19
C THR A 588 6.67 27.75 10.23
N GLY A 589 7.78 27.04 9.96
CA GLY A 589 8.94 27.06 10.84
C GLY A 589 9.54 28.46 10.98
N ASP A 590 10.27 28.71 12.08
CA ASP A 590 10.87 30.02 12.40
C ASP A 590 12.10 30.40 11.54
N SER A 591 12.33 29.66 10.44
CA SER A 591 13.28 29.98 9.38
C SER A 591 12.97 31.32 8.72
N SER A 592 13.97 32.17 8.51
CA SER A 592 13.89 33.33 7.63
C SER A 592 14.67 33.05 6.34
N PRO A 593 14.07 33.21 5.13
CA PRO A 593 12.66 33.51 4.88
C PRO A 593 11.70 32.37 5.26
N ARG A 594 10.48 32.72 5.68
CA ARG A 594 9.40 31.75 5.92
C ARG A 594 8.77 31.34 4.59
N CYS A 595 8.20 30.14 4.53
CA CYS A 595 7.49 29.66 3.35
C CYS A 595 6.11 29.07 3.68
N MET A 596 5.14 29.25 2.77
CA MET A 596 3.87 28.53 2.80
C MET A 596 3.39 28.21 1.37
N PHE A 597 2.64 27.13 1.21
CA PHE A 597 2.01 26.79 -0.07
C PHE A 597 0.67 27.52 -0.23
N VAL A 598 0.32 27.80 -1.49
CA VAL A 598 -1.08 27.94 -1.94
C VAL A 598 -1.41 26.73 -2.79
N CYS A 599 -2.44 25.99 -2.38
CA CYS A 599 -2.86 24.74 -2.99
C CYS A 599 -4.24 24.90 -3.62
N ARG A 600 -4.46 24.27 -4.78
CA ARG A 600 -5.82 23.96 -5.23
C ARG A 600 -6.31 22.75 -4.45
N VAL A 601 -7.51 22.83 -3.92
CA VAL A 601 -8.12 21.79 -3.09
C VAL A 601 -9.55 21.54 -3.56
N LEU A 602 -9.85 20.29 -3.93
CA LEU A 602 -11.19 19.82 -4.28
C LEU A 602 -11.96 19.52 -2.99
N VAL A 603 -12.48 20.57 -2.36
CA VAL A 603 -13.21 20.47 -1.10
C VAL A 603 -14.57 19.80 -1.25
N GLY A 604 -15.16 19.83 -2.46
CA GLY A 604 -16.44 19.18 -2.79
C GLY A 604 -17.57 19.56 -1.83
N ASP A 605 -18.44 18.59 -1.53
CA ASP A 605 -19.39 18.70 -0.43
C ASP A 605 -18.66 18.48 0.90
N TYR A 606 -18.87 19.35 1.88
CA TYR A 606 -18.19 19.27 3.18
C TYR A 606 -19.15 19.33 4.38
N THR A 607 -18.70 18.76 5.50
CA THR A 607 -19.41 18.80 6.79
C THR A 607 -18.47 19.00 7.97
N VAL A 608 -19.00 19.22 9.17
CA VAL A 608 -18.18 19.43 10.38
C VAL A 608 -17.34 18.18 10.66
N GLY A 609 -16.03 18.36 10.78
CA GLY A 609 -15.11 17.28 11.08
C GLY A 609 -15.08 16.86 12.54
N HIS A 610 -14.58 15.65 12.81
CA HIS A 610 -14.35 15.14 14.15
C HIS A 610 -13.02 14.40 14.26
N SER A 611 -12.37 14.49 15.41
CA SER A 611 -10.98 14.01 15.62
C SER A 611 -10.73 12.50 15.43
N SER A 612 -11.79 11.68 15.46
CA SER A 612 -11.71 10.24 15.17
C SER A 612 -11.74 9.90 13.67
N TYR A 613 -12.12 10.85 12.79
CA TYR A 613 -12.32 10.57 11.37
C TYR A 613 -11.00 10.31 10.65
N THR A 614 -10.93 9.23 9.87
CA THR A 614 -9.81 8.85 8.97
C THR A 614 -10.20 8.90 7.48
N ARG A 615 -11.48 9.17 7.20
CA ARG A 615 -12.09 9.57 5.93
C ARG A 615 -13.24 10.53 6.26
N PRO A 616 -13.81 11.29 5.30
CA PRO A 616 -15.01 12.07 5.57
C PRO A 616 -16.16 11.16 6.08
N PRO A 617 -17.08 11.67 6.89
CA PRO A 617 -18.25 10.91 7.33
C PRO A 617 -19.23 10.68 6.19
N SER A 618 -20.16 9.74 6.40
CA SER A 618 -21.26 9.48 5.49
C SER A 618 -22.29 10.62 5.48
N LYS A 619 -22.96 10.80 4.34
CA LYS A 619 -24.08 11.73 4.14
C LYS A 619 -25.42 11.16 4.60
N ASP A 620 -25.59 9.84 4.54
CA ASP A 620 -26.83 9.12 4.86
C ASP A 620 -26.69 8.14 6.05
N GLY A 621 -25.47 7.95 6.55
CA GLY A 621 -25.14 6.98 7.61
C GLY A 621 -24.73 5.59 7.07
N GLY A 622 -24.86 5.35 5.76
CA GLY A 622 -24.39 4.15 5.08
C GLY A 622 -22.93 4.23 4.62
N ASP A 623 -22.41 3.12 4.10
CA ASP A 623 -20.99 2.92 3.81
C ASP A 623 -20.53 3.30 2.38
N THR A 624 -21.39 3.93 1.57
CA THR A 624 -21.13 4.21 0.15
C THR A 624 -21.19 5.71 -0.23
N PHE A 625 -21.96 6.55 0.47
CA PHE A 625 -22.16 7.95 0.09
C PHE A 625 -21.57 8.93 1.11
N PHE A 626 -20.41 9.50 0.78
CA PHE A 626 -19.62 10.35 1.68
C PHE A 626 -19.63 11.83 1.31
N TYR A 627 -19.25 12.66 2.29
CA TYR A 627 -18.71 13.99 2.02
C TYR A 627 -17.32 13.87 1.36
N ASP A 628 -16.88 14.94 0.70
CA ASP A 628 -15.58 15.01 0.04
C ASP A 628 -14.49 15.58 0.96
N SER A 629 -14.86 16.42 1.93
CA SER A 629 -13.93 16.93 2.95
C SER A 629 -14.63 17.28 4.27
N CYS A 630 -13.83 17.53 5.31
CA CYS A 630 -14.30 18.01 6.61
C CYS A 630 -13.91 19.47 6.84
N VAL A 631 -14.70 20.21 7.62
CA VAL A 631 -14.46 21.62 7.96
C VAL A 631 -14.59 21.91 9.45
N ASN A 632 -14.10 23.06 9.91
CA ASN A 632 -14.33 23.53 11.28
C ASN A 632 -15.80 23.92 11.54
N GLU A 633 -16.47 24.47 10.52
CA GLU A 633 -17.86 24.90 10.53
C GLU A 633 -18.40 24.93 9.09
N VAL A 634 -19.69 24.65 8.87
CA VAL A 634 -20.27 24.61 7.51
C VAL A 634 -20.65 26.00 6.97
N GLY A 635 -21.05 26.93 7.85
CA GLY A 635 -21.54 28.25 7.46
C GLY A 635 -20.46 29.22 6.94
N ASN A 636 -19.28 29.22 7.55
CA ASN A 636 -18.15 30.07 7.15
C ASN A 636 -16.79 29.34 7.33
N PRO A 637 -16.56 28.21 6.62
CA PRO A 637 -15.37 27.38 6.81
C PRO A 637 -14.07 28.17 6.62
N SER A 638 -13.24 28.14 7.67
CA SER A 638 -11.90 28.73 7.69
C SER A 638 -10.79 27.68 7.61
N ILE A 639 -11.10 26.43 8.00
CA ILE A 639 -10.21 25.26 7.93
C ILE A 639 -10.93 24.15 7.16
N PHE A 640 -10.22 23.52 6.24
CA PHE A 640 -10.62 22.33 5.49
C PHE A 640 -9.64 21.18 5.78
N VAL A 641 -10.16 19.95 5.89
CA VAL A 641 -9.41 18.72 6.13
C VAL A 641 -9.74 17.72 5.04
N VAL A 642 -8.71 17.26 4.34
CA VAL A 642 -8.83 16.45 3.12
C VAL A 642 -8.03 15.16 3.30
N PHE A 643 -8.66 14.02 2.99
CA PHE A 643 -8.17 12.70 3.38
C PHE A 643 -7.50 11.96 2.22
N GLU A 644 -7.97 12.17 0.99
CA GLU A 644 -7.33 11.69 -0.24
C GLU A 644 -6.40 12.78 -0.80
N LYS A 645 -5.12 12.43 -0.98
CA LYS A 645 -4.08 13.35 -1.49
C LYS A 645 -4.35 13.81 -2.92
N HIS A 646 -5.03 13.01 -3.74
CA HIS A 646 -5.38 13.36 -5.12
C HIS A 646 -6.40 14.50 -5.22
N GLN A 647 -7.08 14.86 -4.13
CA GLN A 647 -7.91 16.08 -4.05
C GLN A 647 -7.09 17.38 -3.97
N ILE A 648 -5.75 17.32 -3.93
CA ILE A 648 -4.88 18.47 -3.67
C ILE A 648 -3.84 18.64 -4.79
N TYR A 649 -3.57 19.87 -5.19
CA TYR A 649 -2.40 20.23 -5.99
C TYR A 649 -1.65 21.43 -5.36
N PRO A 650 -0.37 21.28 -4.94
CA PRO A 650 0.44 22.41 -4.49
C PRO A 650 0.78 23.30 -5.70
N GLU A 651 0.15 24.45 -5.81
CA GLU A 651 0.21 25.29 -7.01
C GLU A 651 1.31 26.35 -6.94
N TYR A 652 1.45 27.00 -5.78
CA TYR A 652 2.47 28.00 -5.53
C TYR A 652 3.16 27.77 -4.19
N LEU A 653 4.43 28.17 -4.13
CA LEU A 653 5.16 28.41 -2.89
C LEU A 653 5.36 29.92 -2.73
N ILE A 654 4.86 30.50 -1.64
CA ILE A 654 5.14 31.89 -1.25
C ILE A 654 6.29 31.86 -0.25
N MET A 655 7.35 32.63 -0.52
CA MET A 655 8.43 32.89 0.43
C MET A 655 8.39 34.35 0.87
N TYR A 656 8.42 34.60 2.17
CA TYR A 656 8.08 35.90 2.75
C TYR A 656 8.85 36.16 4.06
N ASN A 657 9.03 37.45 4.37
CA ASN A 657 9.68 37.95 5.58
C ASN A 657 8.72 38.84 6.37
N GLU A 658 8.95 38.98 7.67
CA GLU A 658 8.36 40.07 8.44
C GLU A 658 8.92 41.40 7.92
N THR A 659 8.06 42.39 7.67
CA THR A 659 8.47 43.70 7.22
C THR A 659 9.00 44.46 8.43
N SER A 660 10.33 44.58 8.52
CA SER A 660 10.98 45.41 9.53
C SER A 660 10.35 46.81 9.53
N GLN A 661 9.69 47.18 10.63
CA GLN A 661 9.24 48.55 10.80
C GLN A 661 10.47 49.45 10.77
N ALA A 662 10.53 50.37 9.81
CA ALA A 662 11.52 51.43 9.84
C ALA A 662 11.25 52.27 11.09
N SER A 663 12.07 52.10 12.11
CA SER A 663 12.04 52.94 13.31
C SER A 663 12.27 54.39 12.88
N SER A 664 11.22 55.21 12.93
CA SER A 664 11.28 56.62 12.51
C SER A 664 12.46 57.31 13.20
N PRO A 665 13.32 58.04 12.46
CA PRO A 665 14.57 58.58 12.98
C PRO A 665 14.37 59.83 13.84
N TYR A 666 13.63 59.69 14.94
CA TYR A 666 13.55 60.71 15.98
C TYR A 666 14.81 60.71 16.83
N HIS A 667 15.83 61.36 16.29
CA HIS A 667 16.98 61.85 17.04
C HIS A 667 16.50 62.55 18.33
N ARG A 668 17.03 62.11 19.47
CA ARG A 668 17.37 63.02 20.57
C ARG A 668 18.86 62.83 20.90
N PRO A 669 19.61 63.91 21.13
CA PRO A 669 21.06 63.83 21.27
C PRO A 669 21.47 63.28 22.63
N ASN A 670 22.66 62.68 22.66
CA ASN A 670 23.32 62.17 23.86
C ASN A 670 24.14 63.28 24.56
N PRO A 671 23.92 63.55 25.87
CA PRO A 671 24.89 64.26 26.71
C PRO A 671 25.87 63.24 27.32
N SER A 672 27.18 63.45 27.12
CA SER A 672 28.24 62.57 27.64
C SER A 672 28.81 63.05 28.99
N GLY A 673 29.20 62.11 29.86
CA GLY A 673 29.81 62.38 31.17
C GLY A 673 28.79 62.33 32.32
N VAL A 674 29.13 61.90 33.54
CA VAL A 674 30.46 61.87 34.20
C VAL A 674 30.80 60.49 34.80
N SER A 675 32.09 60.27 35.05
CA SER A 675 32.73 59.07 35.62
C SER A 675 32.25 58.67 37.03
N GLY A 676 32.40 57.38 37.36
CA GLY A 676 32.34 56.85 38.73
C GLY A 676 32.46 55.33 38.73
N ALA A 677 33.34 54.74 39.56
CA ALA A 677 33.66 53.32 39.49
C ALA A 677 33.80 52.63 40.86
N THR A 678 33.52 51.33 40.87
CA THR A 678 34.00 50.28 41.80
C THR A 678 33.22 50.01 43.11
N TYR A 679 33.31 48.74 43.55
CA TYR A 679 33.09 48.18 44.89
C TYR A 679 31.69 47.74 45.40
N THR A 680 31.39 46.45 45.10
CA THR A 680 31.08 45.33 46.05
C THR A 680 29.84 45.27 46.97
N GLN A 681 29.34 44.03 47.06
CA GLN A 681 28.70 43.32 48.20
C GLN A 681 27.19 43.47 48.51
N THR A 682 26.46 42.39 48.19
CA THR A 682 25.51 41.64 49.05
C THR A 682 24.70 42.35 50.15
N ALA A 683 23.35 42.25 50.08
CA ALA A 683 22.56 41.45 51.05
C ALA A 683 21.07 41.31 50.66
N SER A 684 20.42 40.31 51.28
CA SER A 684 19.01 39.90 51.23
C SER A 684 18.00 40.94 51.74
N ALA A 685 16.74 40.87 51.28
CA ALA A 685 15.53 40.80 52.13
C ALA A 685 14.22 40.64 51.32
N TYR A 686 13.15 40.16 51.98
CA TYR A 686 11.76 40.14 51.50
C TYR A 686 11.01 41.40 52.01
N GLN A 687 10.00 41.91 51.29
CA GLN A 687 8.58 41.87 51.71
C GLN A 687 7.57 42.63 50.80
N SER A 688 6.47 41.91 50.49
CA SER A 688 5.06 42.33 50.27
C SER A 688 4.61 43.79 50.04
N PHE A 689 3.86 43.99 48.93
CA PHE A 689 2.51 44.62 48.82
C PHE A 689 2.32 46.13 49.20
N PRO A 690 1.35 46.88 48.61
CA PRO A 690 -0.01 46.44 48.28
C PRO A 690 -0.63 46.86 46.92
N THR A 691 -1.74 46.20 46.61
CA THR A 691 -2.67 46.52 45.52
C THR A 691 -3.55 47.72 45.89
N THR A 692 -3.81 48.63 44.94
CA THR A 692 -4.90 49.62 45.06
C THR A 692 -5.83 49.56 43.84
N ARG A 693 -7.11 49.83 44.05
CA ARG A 693 -8.22 49.58 43.12
C ARG A 693 -8.90 50.89 42.75
N VAL A 694 -9.18 51.09 41.46
CA VAL A 694 -10.04 52.19 40.98
C VAL A 694 -11.19 51.58 40.15
N GLN A 695 -12.37 52.19 40.24
CA GLN A 695 -13.61 51.72 39.59
C GLN A 695 -14.09 52.72 38.54
N ALA A 696 -14.65 52.19 37.45
CA ALA A 696 -15.70 52.84 36.66
C ALA A 696 -16.71 51.73 36.31
N ALA A 697 -17.91 51.71 36.88
CA ALA A 697 -19.05 52.63 36.70
C ALA A 697 -19.89 52.24 35.47
N THR A 698 -21.17 51.99 35.70
CA THR A 698 -22.11 51.34 34.77
C THR A 698 -23.18 52.30 34.26
N THR A 699 -23.53 52.19 32.99
CA THR A 699 -24.80 52.72 32.43
C THR A 699 -25.56 51.59 31.75
N ALA A 700 -26.86 51.47 32.02
CA ALA A 700 -27.67 50.34 31.59
C ALA A 700 -28.67 50.72 30.48
N TYR A 701 -29.02 49.74 29.64
CA TYR A 701 -30.23 49.76 28.82
C TYR A 701 -30.99 48.43 29.01
N LYS A 702 -32.33 48.49 28.94
CA LYS A 702 -33.24 47.37 29.27
C LYS A 702 -33.55 46.47 28.06
N PRO A 703 -33.92 45.20 28.29
CA PRO A 703 -34.18 44.22 27.22
C PRO A 703 -35.61 44.27 26.68
N THR A 704 -35.79 43.72 25.47
CA THR A 704 -37.08 43.38 24.84
C THR A 704 -37.16 41.86 24.54
N PRO A 705 -38.35 41.27 24.33
CA PRO A 705 -38.63 39.93 24.89
C PRO A 705 -38.29 38.73 24.00
N ALA A 706 -38.17 37.56 24.64
CA ALA A 706 -38.03 36.27 23.98
C ALA A 706 -39.35 35.78 23.36
N TYR A 707 -39.26 35.19 22.16
CA TYR A 707 -40.36 34.44 21.54
C TYR A 707 -40.56 33.08 22.22
N LYS A 708 -41.82 32.67 22.41
CA LYS A 708 -42.21 31.30 22.81
C LYS A 708 -42.60 30.48 21.56
N PRO A 709 -42.43 29.15 21.58
CA PRO A 709 -42.98 28.25 20.57
C PRO A 709 -44.49 28.05 20.75
N THR A 710 -45.18 27.74 19.64
CA THR A 710 -46.63 27.51 19.54
C THR A 710 -46.87 26.13 18.88
N PRO A 711 -47.88 25.33 19.28
CA PRO A 711 -47.85 23.88 19.07
C PRO A 711 -48.34 23.39 17.69
N ALA A 712 -48.09 22.10 17.43
CA ALA A 712 -48.53 21.39 16.22
C ALA A 712 -50.03 21.03 16.24
N PRO A 713 -50.68 20.89 15.06
CA PRO A 713 -52.08 20.49 14.95
C PRO A 713 -52.28 18.96 14.97
N THR A 714 -53.39 18.52 15.55
CA THR A 714 -53.88 17.12 15.53
C THR A 714 -55.37 17.07 15.23
N THR A 715 -55.82 16.13 14.39
CA THR A 715 -57.17 15.47 14.35
C THR A 715 -57.34 14.70 13.03
N PRO A 716 -58.33 13.79 12.89
CA PRO A 716 -58.94 12.90 13.89
C PRO A 716 -58.85 11.41 13.48
N ALA A 717 -59.38 10.47 14.28
CA ALA A 717 -59.48 9.06 13.91
C ALA A 717 -60.76 8.39 14.47
N TYR A 718 -61.52 7.68 13.62
CA TYR A 718 -62.60 6.71 13.87
C TYR A 718 -63.25 6.36 12.49
N LYS A 719 -63.87 5.21 12.17
CA LYS A 719 -64.14 3.92 12.85
C LYS A 719 -64.43 2.84 11.75
N PRO A 720 -64.16 1.53 11.93
CA PRO A 720 -64.29 0.53 10.85
C PRO A 720 -65.62 -0.28 10.84
N THR A 721 -66.05 -0.69 9.65
CA THR A 721 -67.22 -1.59 9.39
C THR A 721 -67.04 -2.33 8.03
N PRO A 722 -67.86 -3.35 7.66
CA PRO A 722 -67.52 -4.76 7.81
C PRO A 722 -67.19 -5.48 6.48
N ALA A 723 -66.81 -6.77 6.58
CA ALA A 723 -66.45 -7.63 5.45
C ALA A 723 -67.67 -8.29 4.74
N PRO A 724 -67.57 -8.61 3.43
CA PRO A 724 -68.47 -9.54 2.72
C PRO A 724 -68.12 -11.02 2.97
N THR A 725 -69.07 -11.90 2.68
CA THR A 725 -69.04 -13.35 2.97
C THR A 725 -68.31 -14.21 1.93
N THR A 726 -67.85 -15.39 2.37
CA THR A 726 -67.45 -16.54 1.53
C THR A 726 -68.63 -17.16 0.77
N PRO A 727 -68.33 -17.95 -0.28
CA PRO A 727 -68.77 -19.36 -0.28
C PRO A 727 -67.58 -20.34 -0.28
N ALA A 728 -67.84 -21.59 0.10
CA ALA A 728 -66.82 -22.61 0.36
C ALA A 728 -66.89 -23.79 -0.63
N TYR A 729 -65.81 -24.58 -0.69
CA TYR A 729 -65.80 -25.98 -1.17
C TYR A 729 -64.84 -26.85 -0.34
N GLN A 730 -65.10 -28.16 -0.31
CA GLN A 730 -64.48 -29.21 0.55
C GLN A 730 -64.57 -30.57 -0.19
N PRO A 731 -64.04 -31.73 0.30
CA PRO A 731 -63.14 -32.05 1.43
C PRO A 731 -61.92 -32.93 0.93
N ARG A 732 -61.23 -33.87 1.62
CA ARG A 732 -61.30 -34.44 2.99
C ARG A 732 -59.94 -34.81 3.68
N PRO A 733 -59.15 -35.87 3.38
CA PRO A 733 -58.30 -36.52 4.41
C PRO A 733 -56.82 -36.83 3.97
N ALA A 734 -55.90 -37.36 4.80
CA ALA A 734 -56.05 -38.04 6.09
C ALA A 734 -54.79 -37.96 7.02
N THR A 735 -55.01 -38.04 8.35
CA THR A 735 -54.18 -38.70 9.40
C THR A 735 -52.71 -38.27 9.66
N SER A 736 -52.15 -38.35 10.87
CA SER A 736 -52.66 -38.82 12.19
C SER A 736 -52.13 -37.96 13.37
N SER A 737 -52.55 -38.31 14.60
CA SER A 737 -52.28 -37.64 15.86
C SER A 737 -51.04 -38.16 16.61
N TYR A 738 -50.44 -37.33 17.48
CA TYR A 738 -50.43 -37.57 18.94
C TYR A 738 -49.93 -36.37 19.77
N SER A 739 -50.32 -36.34 21.05
CA SER A 739 -49.76 -35.52 22.14
C SER A 739 -50.11 -36.25 23.46
N PRO A 740 -49.36 -36.07 24.57
CA PRO A 740 -49.71 -34.96 25.46
C PRO A 740 -48.53 -34.28 26.20
N SER A 741 -48.90 -33.18 26.85
CA SER A 741 -48.13 -32.34 27.78
C SER A 741 -47.42 -33.05 28.93
N TYR A 742 -46.38 -32.40 29.47
CA TYR A 742 -46.27 -32.18 30.92
C TYR A 742 -45.58 -30.84 31.26
N SER A 743 -45.94 -30.28 32.41
CA SER A 743 -45.23 -29.19 33.10
C SER A 743 -45.21 -29.54 34.59
N PRO A 744 -44.25 -29.00 35.36
CA PRO A 744 -44.67 -27.91 36.24
C PRO A 744 -43.62 -26.79 36.41
N SER A 745 -44.09 -25.67 36.95
CA SER A 745 -43.28 -24.54 37.40
C SER A 745 -42.67 -24.79 38.79
N TYR A 746 -41.63 -24.02 39.12
CA TYR A 746 -41.32 -23.65 40.50
C TYR A 746 -40.90 -22.18 40.57
N SER A 747 -41.14 -21.54 41.71
CA SER A 747 -41.08 -20.08 41.89
C SER A 747 -40.25 -19.69 43.12
N SER A 748 -40.06 -18.38 43.31
CA SER A 748 -39.35 -17.71 44.42
C SER A 748 -37.81 -17.75 44.34
N SER A 749 -37.07 -16.83 44.96
CA SER A 749 -37.48 -15.79 45.93
C SER A 749 -36.73 -14.45 45.73
N TYR A 750 -37.17 -13.42 46.46
CA TYR A 750 -36.67 -12.04 46.39
C TYR A 750 -35.28 -11.86 47.00
N SER A 751 -34.54 -10.86 46.50
CA SER A 751 -33.86 -9.89 47.37
C SER A 751 -33.54 -8.61 46.59
N SER A 752 -34.24 -7.53 46.92
CA SER A 752 -33.92 -6.16 46.48
C SER A 752 -33.28 -5.40 47.64
N ASN A 753 -32.32 -4.54 47.34
CA ASN A 753 -31.94 -3.45 48.22
C ASN A 753 -31.46 -2.25 47.38
N SER A 754 -31.58 -1.05 47.93
CA SER A 754 -31.55 0.20 47.19
C SER A 754 -30.64 1.25 47.85
N TYR A 755 -30.62 2.47 47.29
CA TYR A 755 -29.81 3.64 47.67
C TYR A 755 -28.32 3.52 47.29
N SER A 756 -27.62 4.60 46.90
CA SER A 756 -28.01 6.03 46.83
C SER A 756 -27.53 6.69 45.54
N SER A 757 -28.18 7.81 45.19
CA SER A 757 -27.73 8.72 44.14
C SER A 757 -26.55 9.56 44.60
N ASN A 758 -25.67 9.93 43.66
CA ASN A 758 -24.91 11.18 43.77
C ASN A 758 -24.52 11.69 42.37
N SER A 759 -24.74 12.97 42.11
CA SER A 759 -24.39 13.67 40.87
C SER A 759 -23.20 14.59 41.12
N TYR A 760 -22.30 14.79 40.14
CA TYR A 760 -21.57 16.07 39.99
C TYR A 760 -20.88 16.21 38.63
N SER A 761 -20.93 17.45 38.11
CA SER A 761 -19.92 18.17 37.31
C SER A 761 -19.35 17.58 36.02
N LYS A 762 -19.61 18.28 34.90
CA LYS A 762 -18.81 18.22 33.66
C LYS A 762 -17.44 18.89 33.85
N PRO A 763 -16.32 18.34 33.33
CA PRO A 763 -15.08 19.08 33.19
C PRO A 763 -15.13 20.09 32.03
N SER A 764 -14.49 21.26 32.20
CA SER A 764 -14.14 22.16 31.09
C SER A 764 -12.82 21.74 30.43
N PRO A 765 -12.56 22.05 29.15
CA PRO A 765 -11.30 21.71 28.50
C PRO A 765 -10.13 22.54 29.07
N PRO A 766 -8.93 21.95 29.27
CA PRO A 766 -7.78 22.65 29.81
C PRO A 766 -7.14 23.61 28.79
N ARG A 767 -6.64 24.75 29.28
CA ARG A 767 -5.66 25.55 28.53
C ARG A 767 -4.34 24.78 28.47
N GLN A 768 -3.76 24.62 27.29
CA GLN A 768 -2.39 24.12 27.15
C GLN A 768 -1.37 25.25 27.32
N SER A 769 -0.36 25.00 28.13
CA SER A 769 0.85 25.83 28.24
C SER A 769 1.79 25.58 27.06
N LYS A 770 2.65 26.55 26.74
CA LYS A 770 3.81 26.29 25.88
C LYS A 770 4.71 25.24 26.56
N SER A 771 5.15 24.25 25.79
CA SER A 771 6.25 23.34 26.14
C SER A 771 7.09 23.16 24.88
N ASP A 772 8.38 22.87 25.06
CA ASP A 772 9.36 23.01 23.99
C ASP A 772 9.11 22.07 22.81
N ASN A 773 9.41 22.57 21.61
CA ASN A 773 8.83 22.07 20.37
C ASN A 773 9.89 21.40 19.46
N PRO A 774 10.26 20.14 19.70
CA PRO A 774 10.99 19.32 18.72
C PRO A 774 10.04 18.90 17.59
N CYS A 775 9.70 19.88 16.77
CA CYS A 775 9.63 19.80 15.32
C CYS A 775 9.05 18.51 14.69
N VAL A 776 7.97 18.71 13.90
CA VAL A 776 7.82 18.10 12.57
C VAL A 776 7.48 16.59 12.52
N ILE A 777 6.41 16.28 11.79
CA ILE A 777 6.49 16.16 10.31
C ILE A 777 5.34 16.96 9.70
#